data_AF-A0A815JZL7-F1
#
_entry.id   AF-A0A815JZL7-F1
#
_cell.length_a   1.000
_cell.length_b   1.000
_cell.length_c   1.000
_cell.angle_alpha   90.00
_cell.angle_beta   90.00
_cell.angle_gamma   90.00
#
_symmetry.space_group_name_H-M   'P 1'
#
loop_
_entity.id
_entity.type
_entity.pdbx_description
1 polymer ?
#
loop_
_entity_poly.entity_id
_entity_poly.type
_entity_poly.pdbx_seq_one_letter_code
_entity_poly.pdbx_strand_id
1 'polypeptide(L)'
;MTSVINYLGSFIEWYRPVSLAELLNLRHTYPGNASKLVFGNTRVQIETKYQQIEYPRLISLTFIDELKQLERTKHSFIFGAGVTLTRLQSTLILWKNQMASDAGVDICQALLDQLKHFGSTQIRNVVSIGGNIINPLSTSDLSPIFQAADALLELHSINSGVRRVPFRDYLMPHHCVSIKDDEILVAIHIPFPQASSANAYRRPVSHGQQSIPERPINQKVVGSSLLHQSAYLHTTGEAKYTNDIPQLQNTLHAALVLSKQSYARIKHIDISAASNVPGFVSYVSHTDVPSRNDFGAVVHDEEVFASSIVQCVGTIIGLVVCESERSAQMASRLIQIDYEPLTPIILTIDEAISHKSFLGNELQLQRGDLATGFGNADNTLEGVVLIGGQEHFYLETNCCMAVPSNDNGELTLYSSTQDLSNLQAAVAVALGVDANRITCRVKRIGGAFGGKGPRAEILAVAVSVAAVKLGRPVRLNMERDTDMCVTGQRHPYKIEYKVGFMNDGQFTALDVYLWSNAGCSFDVSMPILQTSMLHIDNTYQFHNVHLRGRLCKTNLPSNTACRSFGAPQSLLACETIIEHVAAHLNLDPLVVRCRNFYKEGDLTHFGQKLERWNVPRLFDELVESSDFIRRQKSVDDFNRMNAYRKRGLSILTTKRGVGYHFKSLNQAGALVHVYKDGSVLLTHGGTEMGQGLHTKMVSIAAEVLDCDVDRIHVSETSTDTVPNATKTSASISSDINGMAVRLACEQIRERLNILLRSDNDQLQNLSWDDLVKHAYYKRIDLSAHGFYAAPDAFNTDFGQNRANYHYFTQGAAAAEVELDTLTGDWHLLRVDILMLRKHFIARRLKSMKQLGIGRIIDLEFGSSEAAHHLIVELYDKDNIILTDSNYIILSLIRKRTDVATDERFGINETYPANSVKQPKDLISLKNVVLNENNTN
;
A
#
# COMPACT_ATOMS: atom_id res chain seq x y z
N MET A 1 2.80 -15.32 55.33
CA MET A 1 2.59 -16.03 54.05
C MET A 1 2.88 -15.02 52.95
N THR A 2 3.84 -15.28 52.07
CA THR A 2 4.18 -14.38 50.96
C THR A 2 3.01 -14.33 49.97
N SER A 3 2.51 -13.12 49.64
CA SER A 3 1.44 -12.92 48.64
C SER A 3 1.96 -12.87 47.20
N VAL A 4 3.27 -13.04 47.00
CA VAL A 4 3.91 -13.16 45.69
C VAL A 4 3.36 -14.38 44.94
N ILE A 5 2.82 -14.14 43.75
CA ILE A 5 2.40 -15.22 42.85
C ILE A 5 3.59 -15.60 41.96
N ASN A 6 3.87 -16.90 41.86
CA ASN A 6 4.95 -17.46 41.05
C ASN A 6 4.37 -18.35 39.94
N TYR A 7 4.75 -18.10 38.69
CA TYR A 7 4.47 -18.96 37.55
C TYR A 7 5.76 -19.64 37.10
N LEU A 8 5.76 -20.97 37.07
CA LEU A 8 6.90 -21.78 36.63
C LEU A 8 6.63 -22.29 35.21
N GLY A 9 7.34 -21.75 34.23
CA GLY A 9 7.38 -22.27 32.86
C GLY A 9 8.57 -23.22 32.68
N SER A 10 8.64 -23.89 31.53
CA SER A 10 9.74 -24.82 31.22
C SER A 10 11.13 -24.18 31.19
N PHE A 11 11.21 -22.85 31.00
CA PHE A 11 12.47 -22.10 30.84
C PHE A 11 12.53 -20.80 31.64
N ILE A 12 11.42 -20.34 32.23
CA ILE A 12 11.32 -19.02 32.86
C ILE A 12 10.50 -19.12 34.14
N GLU A 13 11.00 -18.53 35.22
CA GLU A 13 10.24 -18.25 36.44
C GLU A 13 9.70 -16.81 36.39
N TRP A 14 8.41 -16.63 36.66
CA TRP A 14 7.77 -15.31 36.68
C TRP A 14 7.19 -15.00 38.05
N TYR A 15 7.75 -13.99 38.70
CA TYR A 15 7.31 -13.50 40.01
C TYR A 15 6.42 -12.26 39.86
N ARG A 16 5.34 -12.22 40.65
CA ARG A 16 4.41 -11.08 40.68
C ARG A 16 4.20 -10.60 42.12
N PRO A 17 5.09 -9.72 42.64
CA PRO A 17 4.87 -9.02 43.90
C PRO A 17 3.70 -8.04 43.83
N VAL A 18 3.07 -7.78 44.97
CA VAL A 18 1.93 -6.84 45.11
C VAL A 18 2.24 -5.65 46.03
N SER A 19 3.45 -5.59 46.58
CA SER A 19 3.93 -4.45 47.38
C SER A 19 5.40 -4.15 47.11
N LEU A 20 5.84 -2.95 47.47
CA LEU A 20 7.24 -2.55 47.32
C LEU A 20 8.16 -3.41 48.21
N ALA A 21 7.70 -3.77 49.41
CA ALA A 21 8.46 -4.63 50.33
C ALA A 21 8.74 -6.02 49.72
N GLU A 22 7.74 -6.63 49.08
CA GLU A 22 7.93 -7.91 48.38
C GLU A 22 8.88 -7.78 47.19
N LEU A 23 8.75 -6.71 46.40
CA LEU A 23 9.67 -6.45 45.29
C LEU A 23 11.11 -6.31 45.77
N LEU A 24 11.35 -5.55 46.83
CA LEU A 24 12.69 -5.36 47.38
C LEU A 24 13.27 -6.68 47.89
N ASN A 25 12.46 -7.54 48.53
CA ASN A 25 12.88 -8.88 48.94
C ASN A 25 13.27 -9.76 47.75
N LEU A 26 12.45 -9.76 46.68
CA LEU A 26 12.77 -10.50 45.46
C LEU A 26 14.03 -9.96 44.79
N ARG A 27 14.22 -8.63 44.75
CA ARG A 27 15.41 -8.02 44.16
C ARG A 27 16.67 -8.28 44.98
N HIS A 28 16.55 -8.33 46.31
CA HIS A 28 17.63 -8.76 47.20
C HIS A 28 17.99 -10.23 46.98
N THR A 29 16.99 -11.09 46.78
CA THR A 29 17.19 -12.53 46.52
C THR A 29 17.78 -12.79 45.14
N TYR A 30 17.34 -12.04 44.12
CA TYR A 30 17.76 -12.17 42.72
C TYR A 30 18.28 -10.83 42.17
N PRO A 31 19.46 -10.36 42.63
CA PRO A 31 19.99 -9.06 42.26
C PRO A 31 20.55 -9.06 40.83
N GLY A 32 20.67 -7.87 40.25
CA GLY A 32 21.38 -7.66 38.98
C GLY A 32 20.76 -8.45 37.83
N ASN A 33 21.58 -9.24 37.13
CA ASN A 33 21.18 -10.09 36.01
C ASN A 33 20.51 -11.41 36.44
N ALA A 34 20.44 -11.73 37.74
CA ALA A 34 19.75 -12.94 38.21
C ALA A 34 18.22 -12.86 38.03
N SER A 35 17.68 -11.65 37.86
CA SER A 35 16.29 -11.37 37.48
C SER A 35 16.17 -10.11 36.62
N LYS A 36 15.19 -10.07 35.72
CA LYS A 36 14.86 -8.86 34.95
C LYS A 36 13.51 -8.31 35.43
N LEU A 37 13.48 -7.00 35.72
CA LEU A 37 12.25 -6.31 36.08
C LEU A 37 11.43 -6.01 34.83
N VAL A 38 10.12 -6.27 34.89
CA VAL A 38 9.19 -6.11 33.77
C VAL A 38 7.99 -5.28 34.20
N PHE A 39 7.71 -4.19 33.48
CA PHE A 39 6.44 -3.46 33.59
C PHE A 39 5.63 -3.63 32.31
N GLY A 40 5.96 -2.86 31.25
CA GLY A 40 5.22 -2.87 29.98
C GLY A 40 5.70 -3.90 28.96
N ASN A 41 6.79 -4.62 29.24
CA ASN A 41 7.48 -5.57 28.35
C ASN A 41 7.96 -5.00 26.98
N THR A 42 7.77 -3.70 26.70
CA THR A 42 8.08 -3.08 25.40
C THR A 42 9.58 -3.01 25.05
N ARG A 43 10.46 -3.21 26.03
CA ARG A 43 11.90 -3.35 25.84
C ARG A 43 12.36 -4.80 26.00
N VAL A 44 11.95 -5.45 27.08
CA VAL A 44 12.34 -6.83 27.40
C VAL A 44 11.92 -7.78 26.28
N GLN A 45 10.76 -7.59 25.66
CA GLN A 45 10.33 -8.39 24.51
C GLN A 45 11.21 -8.18 23.28
N ILE A 46 11.72 -6.96 23.06
CA ILE A 46 12.63 -6.68 21.95
C ILE A 46 13.98 -7.37 22.18
N GLU A 47 14.49 -7.29 23.42
CA GLU A 47 15.72 -7.95 23.86
C GLU A 47 15.61 -9.48 23.69
N THR A 48 14.53 -10.09 24.16
CA THR A 48 14.36 -11.55 24.07
C THR A 48 14.07 -12.01 22.64
N LYS A 49 13.24 -11.28 21.89
CA LYS A 49 12.85 -11.68 20.54
C LYS A 49 13.96 -11.48 19.51
N TYR A 50 14.56 -10.30 19.47
CA TYR A 50 15.47 -9.89 18.39
C TYR A 50 16.94 -9.89 18.81
N GLN A 51 17.25 -9.60 20.07
CA GLN A 51 18.63 -9.67 20.57
C GLN A 51 18.96 -11.02 21.21
N GLN A 52 17.97 -11.91 21.32
CA GLN A 52 18.12 -13.28 21.83
C GLN A 52 18.69 -13.32 23.27
N ILE A 53 18.38 -12.30 24.07
CA ILE A 53 18.78 -12.27 25.47
C ILE A 53 17.81 -13.16 26.27
N GLU A 54 18.35 -14.13 26.98
CA GLU A 54 17.57 -15.00 27.84
C GLU A 54 17.52 -14.49 29.28
N TYR A 55 16.32 -14.46 29.84
CA TYR A 55 16.09 -14.07 31.22
C TYR A 55 15.42 -15.25 31.96
N PRO A 56 16.16 -15.99 32.80
CA PRO A 56 15.61 -17.16 33.49
C PRO A 56 14.56 -16.77 34.53
N ARG A 57 14.59 -15.52 35.02
CA ARG A 57 13.64 -14.99 36.01
C ARG A 57 13.16 -13.61 35.62
N LEU A 58 11.85 -13.43 35.64
CA LEU A 58 11.18 -12.15 35.39
C LEU A 58 10.39 -11.74 36.63
N ILE A 59 10.48 -10.47 37.02
CA ILE A 59 9.72 -9.91 38.15
C ILE A 59 8.80 -8.81 37.63
N SER A 60 7.49 -9.01 37.76
CA SER A 60 6.50 -8.01 37.35
C SER A 60 6.37 -6.87 38.35
N LEU A 61 6.33 -5.64 37.84
CA LEU A 61 6.14 -4.42 38.62
C LEU A 61 4.71 -3.89 38.57
N THR A 62 3.80 -4.53 37.82
CA THR A 62 2.49 -3.94 37.45
C THR A 62 1.47 -3.87 38.59
N PHE A 63 1.67 -4.58 39.70
CA PHE A 63 0.72 -4.68 40.82
C PHE A 63 1.17 -3.97 42.09
N ILE A 64 2.21 -3.13 42.00
CA ILE A 64 2.76 -2.40 43.14
C ILE A 64 2.24 -0.96 43.08
N ASP A 65 1.33 -0.61 43.96
CA ASP A 65 0.65 0.69 43.92
C ASP A 65 1.54 1.84 44.41
N GLU A 66 2.52 1.55 45.24
CA GLU A 66 3.55 2.48 45.69
C GLU A 66 4.36 3.04 44.50
N LEU A 67 4.55 2.25 43.43
CA LEU A 67 5.25 2.69 42.22
C LEU A 67 4.38 3.56 41.29
N LYS A 68 3.07 3.68 41.54
CA LYS A 68 2.11 4.31 40.59
C LYS A 68 1.59 5.65 41.09
N GLN A 69 2.25 6.25 42.07
CA GLN A 69 1.84 7.53 42.64
C GLN A 69 2.21 8.70 41.72
N LEU A 70 1.34 9.70 41.65
CA LEU A 70 1.58 10.96 40.98
C LEU A 70 1.24 12.06 41.97
N GLU A 71 2.23 12.87 42.33
CA GLU A 71 2.05 13.95 43.28
C GLU A 71 2.58 15.27 42.69
N ARG A 72 1.86 16.35 42.96
CA ARG A 72 2.28 17.72 42.68
C ARG A 72 2.40 18.46 44.00
N THR A 73 3.62 18.89 44.33
CA THR A 73 3.87 19.75 45.47
C THR A 73 3.88 21.23 45.04
N LYS A 74 4.16 22.15 45.97
CA LYS A 74 4.33 23.57 45.65
C LYS A 74 5.55 23.85 44.75
N HIS A 75 6.56 22.99 44.78
CA HIS A 75 7.87 23.25 44.16
C HIS A 75 8.38 22.12 43.27
N SER A 76 7.65 21.01 43.15
CA SER A 76 8.09 19.86 42.37
C SER A 76 6.93 18.97 41.91
N PHE A 77 7.20 18.18 40.88
CA PHE A 77 6.44 16.98 40.56
C PHE A 77 7.15 15.74 41.11
N ILE A 78 6.37 14.76 41.58
CA ILE A 78 6.88 13.44 41.96
C ILE A 78 6.13 12.41 41.12
N PHE A 79 6.86 11.69 40.27
CA PHE A 79 6.30 10.62 39.45
C PHE A 79 6.81 9.27 39.91
N GLY A 80 5.90 8.37 40.26
CA GLY A 80 6.23 6.98 40.53
C GLY A 80 6.75 6.26 39.27
N ALA A 81 7.71 5.37 39.46
CA ALA A 81 8.38 4.64 38.37
C ALA A 81 7.45 3.71 37.57
N GLY A 82 6.35 3.26 38.17
CA GLY A 82 5.30 2.44 37.58
C GLY A 82 4.15 3.24 36.94
N VAL A 83 4.24 4.57 36.88
CA VAL A 83 3.24 5.38 36.17
C VAL A 83 3.38 5.17 34.67
N THR A 84 2.27 4.85 34.00
CA THR A 84 2.23 4.73 32.53
C THR A 84 2.28 6.09 31.85
N LEU A 85 2.85 6.15 30.64
CA LEU A 85 2.95 7.42 29.92
C LEU A 85 1.58 8.02 29.56
N THR A 86 0.56 7.19 29.31
CA THR A 86 -0.82 7.68 29.12
C THR A 86 -1.37 8.33 30.38
N ARG A 87 -1.14 7.74 31.56
CA ARG A 87 -1.58 8.32 32.84
C ARG A 87 -0.81 9.61 33.15
N LEU A 88 0.50 9.63 32.88
CA LEU A 88 1.30 10.84 32.96
C LEU A 88 0.72 11.94 32.05
N GLN A 89 0.46 11.63 30.77
CA GLN A 89 -0.05 12.58 29.79
C GLN A 89 -1.39 13.21 30.24
N SER A 90 -2.35 12.40 30.68
CA SER A 90 -3.66 12.93 31.14
C SER A 90 -3.52 13.77 32.41
N THR A 91 -2.69 13.36 33.36
CA THR A 91 -2.42 14.13 34.58
C THR A 91 -1.70 15.45 34.30
N LEU A 92 -0.71 15.47 33.40
CA LEU A 92 -0.02 16.70 33.00
C LEU A 92 -0.97 17.71 32.35
N ILE A 93 -1.90 17.27 31.50
CA ILE A 93 -2.92 18.16 30.91
C ILE A 93 -3.78 18.78 32.01
N LEU A 94 -4.24 17.98 32.98
CA LEU A 94 -5.03 18.46 34.10
C LEU A 94 -4.26 19.46 34.96
N TRP A 95 -3.03 19.13 35.35
CA TRP A 95 -2.20 20.02 36.16
C TRP A 95 -1.86 21.30 35.43
N LYS A 96 -1.48 21.23 34.15
CA LYS A 96 -1.20 22.40 33.33
C LYS A 96 -2.38 23.38 33.31
N ASN A 97 -3.61 22.88 33.16
CA ASN A 97 -4.81 23.71 33.15
C ASN A 97 -5.17 24.29 34.53
N GLN A 98 -4.67 23.71 35.62
CA GLN A 98 -4.93 24.14 37.00
C GLN A 98 -3.84 25.07 37.56
N MET A 99 -2.69 25.19 36.91
CA MET A 99 -1.54 25.96 37.40
C MET A 99 -1.62 27.41 36.93
N ALA A 100 -1.40 28.34 37.86
CA ALA A 100 -1.34 29.78 37.56
C ALA A 100 0.09 30.29 37.33
N SER A 101 1.13 29.48 37.60
CA SER A 101 2.55 29.86 37.52
C SER A 101 3.26 29.23 36.32
N ASP A 102 4.13 29.98 35.66
CA ASP A 102 4.84 29.56 34.44
C ASP A 102 5.82 28.38 34.65
N ALA A 103 6.55 28.36 35.76
CA ALA A 103 7.67 27.42 35.98
C ALA A 103 7.34 25.91 35.83
N GLY A 104 6.25 25.43 36.43
CA GLY A 104 5.83 24.03 36.28
C GLY A 104 4.98 23.78 35.03
N VAL A 105 4.40 24.84 34.45
CA VAL A 105 3.66 24.77 33.18
C VAL A 105 4.62 24.48 32.02
N ASP A 106 5.82 25.06 32.04
CA ASP A 106 6.86 24.83 31.03
C ASP A 106 7.31 23.36 31.00
N ILE A 107 7.54 22.74 32.17
CA ILE A 107 7.85 21.30 32.27
C ILE A 107 6.69 20.46 31.75
N CYS A 108 5.45 20.76 32.17
CA CYS A 108 4.27 20.06 31.66
C CYS A 108 4.20 20.15 30.14
N GLN A 109 4.44 21.33 29.58
CA GLN A 109 4.40 21.55 28.14
C GLN A 109 5.49 20.76 27.41
N ALA A 110 6.74 20.83 27.87
CA ALA A 110 7.87 20.10 27.29
C ALA A 110 7.62 18.58 27.29
N LEU A 111 7.14 18.03 28.42
CA LEU A 111 6.78 16.61 28.52
C LEU A 111 5.63 16.25 27.58
N LEU A 112 4.58 17.08 27.50
CA LEU A 112 3.45 16.85 26.60
C LEU A 112 3.85 16.89 25.13
N ASP A 113 4.79 17.76 24.76
CA ASP A 113 5.31 17.87 23.40
C ASP A 113 6.08 16.61 23.01
N GLN A 114 6.90 16.05 23.89
CA GLN A 114 7.56 14.76 23.62
C GLN A 114 6.56 13.61 23.60
N LEU A 115 5.64 13.55 24.57
CA LEU A 115 4.65 12.46 24.66
C LEU A 115 3.71 12.39 23.45
N LYS A 116 3.46 13.53 22.78
CA LYS A 116 2.72 13.58 21.52
C LYS A 116 3.37 12.74 20.42
N HIS A 117 4.71 12.67 20.41
CA HIS A 117 5.51 11.95 19.42
C HIS A 117 6.07 10.62 19.96
N PHE A 118 5.90 10.34 21.26
CA PHE A 118 6.37 9.12 21.90
C PHE A 118 5.45 7.92 21.63
N GLY A 119 5.87 7.04 20.72
CA GLY A 119 5.18 5.77 20.44
C GLY A 119 3.71 5.91 20.05
N SER A 120 2.99 4.78 20.00
CA SER A 120 1.53 4.77 19.84
C SER A 120 0.81 4.81 21.19
N THR A 121 -0.50 5.05 21.18
CA THR A 121 -1.33 4.96 22.38
C THR A 121 -1.19 3.60 23.09
N GLN A 122 -1.12 2.51 22.32
CA GLN A 122 -0.93 1.15 22.81
C GLN A 122 0.39 1.02 23.58
N ILE A 123 1.47 1.59 23.05
CA ILE A 123 2.78 1.62 23.73
C ILE A 123 2.72 2.50 24.99
N ARG A 124 2.18 3.72 24.90
CA ARG A 124 2.08 4.64 26.06
C ARG A 124 1.19 4.09 27.18
N ASN A 125 0.21 3.23 26.86
CA ASN A 125 -0.65 2.58 27.84
C ASN A 125 0.10 1.58 28.74
N VAL A 126 1.23 1.03 28.28
CA VAL A 126 1.97 -0.01 29.01
C VAL A 126 3.39 0.40 29.39
N VAL A 127 4.03 1.32 28.66
CA VAL A 127 5.35 1.86 29.04
C VAL A 127 5.20 2.66 30.33
N SER A 128 6.08 2.37 31.29
CA SER A 128 6.22 3.18 32.50
C SER A 128 7.39 4.15 32.42
N ILE A 129 7.31 5.23 33.19
CA ILE A 129 8.39 6.21 33.34
C ILE A 129 9.69 5.52 33.76
N GLY A 130 9.63 4.64 34.76
CA GLY A 130 10.80 3.92 35.26
C GLY A 130 11.39 2.96 34.23
N GLY A 131 10.54 2.30 33.41
CA GLY A 131 11.01 1.45 32.32
C GLY A 131 11.79 2.23 31.26
N ASN A 132 11.41 3.47 31.00
CA ASN A 132 12.11 4.38 30.08
C ASN A 132 13.42 4.93 30.67
N ILE A 133 13.50 5.15 31.98
CA ILE A 133 14.70 5.65 32.66
C ILE A 133 15.75 4.54 32.87
N ILE A 134 15.33 3.37 33.37
CA ILE A 134 16.24 2.26 33.72
C ILE A 134 16.92 1.65 32.49
N ASN A 135 16.26 1.70 31.33
CA ASN A 135 16.82 1.20 30.08
C ASN A 135 17.18 2.41 29.20
N PRO A 136 18.26 3.18 29.52
CA PRO A 136 18.53 4.42 28.82
C PRO A 136 18.90 4.12 27.37
N LEU A 137 18.01 4.51 26.47
CA LEU A 137 18.35 4.63 25.06
C LEU A 137 19.06 5.97 24.87
N SER A 138 20.12 5.99 24.05
CA SER A 138 20.73 7.27 23.62
C SER A 138 19.73 8.18 22.92
N THR A 139 18.62 7.63 22.45
CA THR A 139 17.52 8.30 21.77
C THR A 139 16.28 8.43 22.65
N SER A 140 16.41 8.43 23.98
CA SER A 140 15.26 8.63 24.88
C SER A 140 14.74 10.07 24.79
N ASP A 141 13.44 10.25 24.56
CA ASP A 141 12.84 11.59 24.45
C ASP A 141 12.60 12.27 25.82
N LEU A 142 12.40 11.49 26.89
CA LEU A 142 12.06 12.02 28.21
C LEU A 142 13.29 12.29 29.08
N SER A 143 14.34 11.48 28.94
CA SER A 143 15.56 11.59 29.74
C SER A 143 16.26 12.96 29.61
N PRO A 144 16.36 13.57 28.41
CA PRO A 144 16.90 14.92 28.26
C PRO A 144 16.12 15.98 29.03
N ILE A 145 14.78 15.87 29.09
CA ILE A 145 13.94 16.80 29.87
C ILE A 145 14.20 16.62 31.36
N PHE A 146 14.26 15.38 31.84
CA PHE A 146 14.55 15.10 33.25
C PHE A 146 15.93 15.58 33.67
N GLN A 147 16.92 15.44 32.79
CA GLN A 147 18.27 15.97 33.03
C GLN A 147 18.28 17.50 33.04
N ALA A 148 17.64 18.15 32.07
CA ALA A 148 17.57 19.61 31.99
C ALA A 148 16.79 20.24 33.15
N ALA A 149 15.84 19.51 33.73
CA ALA A 149 15.06 19.93 34.89
C ALA A 149 15.72 19.59 36.23
N ASP A 150 17.00 19.17 36.27
CA ASP A 150 17.73 18.77 37.48
C ASP A 150 16.96 17.73 38.33
N ALA A 151 16.30 16.77 37.67
CA ALA A 151 15.50 15.78 38.37
C ALA A 151 16.36 14.89 39.30
N LEU A 152 15.77 14.42 40.40
CA LEU A 152 16.36 13.47 41.34
C LEU A 152 15.65 12.12 41.23
N LEU A 153 16.41 11.05 41.05
CA LEU A 153 15.91 9.68 41.05
C LEU A 153 15.96 9.11 42.47
N GLU A 154 14.85 8.52 42.92
CA GLU A 154 14.73 7.87 44.22
C GLU A 154 14.83 6.35 44.06
N LEU A 155 15.95 5.79 44.52
CA LEU A 155 16.30 4.38 44.44
C LEU A 155 16.18 3.73 45.83
N HIS A 156 15.56 2.56 45.93
CA HIS A 156 15.38 1.83 47.18
C HIS A 156 16.09 0.47 47.12
N SER A 157 16.74 0.07 48.21
CA SER A 157 17.32 -1.25 48.44
C SER A 157 17.07 -1.69 49.89
N ILE A 158 16.92 -3.00 50.13
CA ILE A 158 16.89 -3.55 51.48
C ILE A 158 18.20 -3.32 52.23
N ASN A 159 19.34 -3.37 51.53
CA ASN A 159 20.67 -3.29 52.14
C ASN A 159 21.10 -1.86 52.43
N SER A 160 20.87 -0.95 51.47
CA SER A 160 21.36 0.44 51.57
C SER A 160 20.27 1.48 51.83
N GLY A 161 19.02 1.08 52.01
CA GLY A 161 17.90 1.98 52.23
C GLY A 161 17.57 2.82 50.99
N VAL A 162 17.25 4.10 51.22
CA VAL A 162 16.85 5.04 50.15
C VAL A 162 18.04 5.89 49.72
N ARG A 163 18.33 5.88 48.42
CA ARG A 163 19.36 6.72 47.78
C ARG A 163 18.71 7.66 46.77
N ARG A 164 19.03 8.95 46.85
CA ARG A 164 18.63 9.95 45.84
C ARG A 164 19.83 10.33 44.98
N VAL A 165 19.66 10.26 43.66
CA VAL A 165 20.74 10.50 42.68
C VAL A 165 20.29 11.58 41.70
N PRO A 166 21.06 12.66 41.49
CA PRO A 166 20.79 13.59 40.40
C PRO A 166 20.80 12.88 39.05
N PHE A 167 19.84 13.19 38.18
CA PHE A 167 19.68 12.51 36.89
C PHE A 167 20.94 12.58 36.04
N ARG A 168 21.65 13.72 36.09
CA ARG A 168 22.94 13.92 35.40
C ARG A 168 24.05 12.95 35.84
N ASP A 169 24.01 12.50 37.10
CA ASP A 169 24.99 11.56 37.67
C ASP A 169 24.51 10.10 37.51
N TYR A 170 23.26 9.91 37.07
CA TYR A 170 22.68 8.60 36.83
C TYR A 170 23.07 8.04 35.46
N LEU A 171 23.07 8.86 34.41
CA LEU A 171 23.49 8.43 33.08
C LEU A 171 25.02 8.35 33.01
N MET A 172 25.55 7.15 32.84
CA MET A 172 26.99 6.90 32.71
C MET A 172 27.38 6.64 31.24
N PRO A 173 28.67 6.75 30.87
CA PRO A 173 29.14 6.33 29.55
C PRO A 173 28.72 4.89 29.19
N HIS A 174 28.66 4.58 27.89
CA HIS A 174 28.34 3.25 27.35
C HIS A 174 26.95 2.69 27.70
N HIS A 175 25.93 3.56 27.81
CA HIS A 175 24.55 3.17 28.15
C HIS A 175 24.40 2.52 29.53
N CYS A 176 25.35 2.76 30.43
CA CYS A 176 25.26 2.30 31.81
C CYS A 176 24.48 3.31 32.67
N VAL A 177 23.89 2.82 33.75
CA VAL A 177 23.17 3.63 34.73
C VAL A 177 23.72 3.43 36.13
N SER A 178 23.76 4.49 36.93
CA SER A 178 24.18 4.45 38.33
C SER A 178 23.07 3.87 39.22
N ILE A 179 22.63 2.64 38.91
CA ILE A 179 21.76 1.81 39.76
C ILE A 179 22.54 0.58 40.21
N LYS A 180 22.44 0.21 41.50
CA LYS A 180 23.05 -1.02 42.01
C LYS A 180 22.18 -2.22 41.70
N ASP A 181 22.79 -3.39 41.71
CA ASP A 181 22.13 -4.65 41.36
C ASP A 181 20.90 -4.97 42.24
N ASP A 182 20.91 -4.54 43.50
CA ASP A 182 19.84 -4.76 44.47
C ASP A 182 18.86 -3.57 44.60
N GLU A 183 19.08 -2.48 43.86
CA GLU A 183 18.25 -1.28 43.90
C GLU A 183 17.07 -1.31 42.92
N ILE A 184 16.01 -0.60 43.28
CA ILE A 184 14.81 -0.37 42.47
C ILE A 184 14.55 1.13 42.35
N LEU A 185 14.25 1.62 41.14
CA LEU A 185 13.72 2.98 40.98
C LEU A 185 12.26 3.04 41.45
N VAL A 186 12.00 3.88 42.45
CA VAL A 186 10.66 4.05 43.04
C VAL A 186 9.97 5.29 42.49
N ALA A 187 10.68 6.42 42.40
CA ALA A 187 10.13 7.67 41.93
C ALA A 187 11.19 8.58 41.28
N ILE A 188 10.73 9.54 40.49
CA ILE A 188 11.49 10.67 39.98
C ILE A 188 10.89 11.97 40.54
N HIS A 189 11.74 12.83 41.09
CA HIS A 189 11.39 14.13 41.64
C HIS A 189 11.90 15.22 40.71
N ILE A 190 11.00 16.05 40.19
CA ILE A 190 11.32 17.09 39.20
C ILE A 190 11.06 18.47 39.83
N PRO A 191 12.10 19.23 40.19
CA PRO A 191 11.92 20.58 40.74
C PRO A 191 11.41 21.55 39.67
N PHE A 192 10.67 22.58 40.07
CA PHE A 192 10.24 23.65 39.17
C PHE A 192 11.39 24.65 38.93
N PRO A 193 11.80 24.91 37.67
CA PRO A 193 12.83 25.88 37.34
C PRO A 193 12.35 27.33 37.52
N GLN A 194 13.24 28.31 37.40
CA GLN A 194 12.81 29.70 37.14
C GLN A 194 12.48 29.85 35.64
N ALA A 195 11.37 30.52 35.35
CA ALA A 195 10.56 30.42 34.12
C ALA A 195 11.31 30.52 32.77
N SER A 196 10.87 29.75 31.77
CA SER A 196 11.14 30.03 30.34
C SER A 196 10.08 29.39 29.44
N SER A 197 9.40 30.20 28.63
CA SER A 197 8.31 29.74 27.78
C SER A 197 8.79 29.19 26.42
N ALA A 198 8.14 28.11 25.97
CA ALA A 198 8.19 27.61 24.60
C ALA A 198 6.77 27.19 24.15
N ASN A 199 6.39 27.55 22.92
CA ASN A 199 5.11 27.19 22.32
C ASN A 199 5.29 26.13 21.23
N ALA A 200 4.42 25.12 21.24
CA ALA A 200 4.44 24.03 20.28
C ALA A 200 3.49 24.24 19.09
N TYR A 201 3.91 23.71 17.94
CA TYR A 201 3.11 23.66 16.73
C TYR A 201 1.98 22.63 16.84
N ARG A 202 0.75 23.05 16.48
CA ARG A 202 -0.44 22.19 16.39
C ARG A 202 -0.83 21.94 14.94
N ARG A 203 -0.83 20.68 14.53
CA ARG A 203 -1.36 20.25 13.23
C ARG A 203 -2.89 20.24 13.28
N PRO A 204 -3.59 20.85 12.32
CA PRO A 204 -5.05 20.75 12.22
C PRO A 204 -5.50 19.34 11.82
N VAL A 205 -6.77 19.00 12.08
CA VAL A 205 -7.37 17.73 11.68
C VAL A 205 -7.48 17.65 10.16
N SER A 206 -7.04 16.54 9.56
CA SER A 206 -7.19 16.29 8.13
C SER A 206 -8.67 16.14 7.76
N HIS A 207 -9.08 16.78 6.66
CA HIS A 207 -10.39 16.61 6.05
C HIS A 207 -10.21 16.37 4.55
N GLY A 208 -11.23 15.81 3.88
CA GLY A 208 -11.19 15.56 2.44
C GLY A 208 -12.58 15.55 1.84
N GLN A 209 -12.67 15.90 0.56
CA GLN A 209 -13.90 15.86 -0.24
C GLN A 209 -13.68 14.92 -1.42
N GLN A 210 -14.66 14.06 -1.70
CA GLN A 210 -14.67 13.24 -2.92
C GLN A 210 -15.85 13.63 -3.80
N SER A 211 -15.65 13.59 -5.11
CA SER A 211 -16.69 13.75 -6.12
C SER A 211 -16.68 12.52 -7.01
N ILE A 212 -17.76 11.75 -6.96
CA ILE A 212 -17.90 10.49 -7.71
C ILE A 212 -18.93 10.73 -8.83
N PRO A 213 -18.65 10.32 -10.07
CA PRO A 213 -19.61 10.41 -11.16
C PRO A 213 -20.89 9.62 -10.84
N GLU A 214 -22.06 10.15 -11.22
CA GLU A 214 -23.31 9.39 -11.11
C GLU A 214 -23.31 8.20 -12.09
N ARG A 215 -24.04 7.15 -11.69
CA ARG A 215 -24.16 5.92 -12.47
C ARG A 215 -24.95 6.17 -13.76
N PRO A 216 -24.53 5.63 -14.93
CA PRO A 216 -25.34 5.67 -16.15
C PRO A 216 -26.74 5.08 -15.95
N ILE A 217 -27.77 5.70 -16.54
CA ILE A 217 -29.19 5.28 -16.42
C ILE A 217 -29.40 3.84 -16.92
N ASN A 218 -28.63 3.42 -17.91
CA ASN A 218 -28.75 2.09 -18.53
C ASN A 218 -28.03 0.96 -17.76
N GLN A 219 -27.49 1.23 -16.57
CA GLN A 219 -26.84 0.24 -15.72
C GLN A 219 -27.61 0.07 -14.40
N LYS A 220 -27.92 -1.17 -14.02
CA LYS A 220 -28.68 -1.49 -12.80
C LYS A 220 -27.82 -1.70 -11.55
N VAL A 221 -26.55 -2.07 -11.72
CA VAL A 221 -25.61 -2.38 -10.64
C VAL A 221 -24.24 -1.78 -10.89
N VAL A 222 -23.67 -1.95 -12.09
CA VAL A 222 -22.33 -1.43 -12.42
C VAL A 222 -22.31 0.09 -12.28
N GLY A 223 -21.26 0.64 -11.67
CA GLY A 223 -21.12 2.07 -11.39
C GLY A 223 -21.76 2.53 -10.08
N SER A 224 -22.42 1.65 -9.32
CA SER A 224 -22.84 1.93 -7.95
C SER A 224 -21.69 1.80 -6.94
N SER A 225 -21.80 2.51 -5.81
CA SER A 225 -20.85 2.45 -4.70
C SER A 225 -21.10 1.24 -3.80
N LEU A 226 -20.84 0.04 -4.30
CA LEU A 226 -20.93 -1.18 -3.50
C LEU A 226 -19.84 -1.21 -2.42
N LEU A 227 -20.21 -1.64 -1.21
CA LEU A 227 -19.23 -1.94 -0.17
C LEU A 227 -18.35 -3.11 -0.61
N HIS A 228 -17.12 -3.13 -0.10
CA HIS A 228 -16.26 -4.28 -0.25
C HIS A 228 -16.98 -5.53 0.34
N GLN A 229 -17.02 -6.64 -0.40
CA GLN A 229 -17.83 -7.83 -0.04
C GLN A 229 -17.44 -8.41 1.33
N SER A 230 -16.16 -8.28 1.71
CA SER A 230 -15.67 -8.67 3.04
C SER A 230 -15.53 -7.50 4.04
N ALA A 231 -16.09 -6.31 3.78
CA ALA A 231 -15.92 -5.12 4.63
C ALA A 231 -16.30 -5.38 6.09
N TYR A 232 -17.51 -5.90 6.33
CA TYR A 232 -17.97 -6.23 7.68
C TYR A 232 -17.08 -7.29 8.33
N LEU A 233 -16.72 -8.34 7.59
CA LEU A 233 -15.82 -9.40 8.07
C LEU A 233 -14.43 -8.86 8.47
N HIS A 234 -13.91 -7.84 7.77
CA HIS A 234 -12.65 -7.19 8.14
C HIS A 234 -12.78 -6.45 9.48
N THR A 235 -13.93 -5.80 9.72
CA THR A 235 -14.16 -5.02 10.95
C THR A 235 -14.51 -5.87 12.17
N THR A 236 -15.00 -7.10 11.98
CA THR A 236 -15.33 -8.05 13.06
C THR A 236 -14.20 -9.03 13.37
N GLY A 237 -13.20 -9.15 12.49
CA GLY A 237 -12.14 -10.16 12.60
C GLY A 237 -12.56 -11.56 12.11
N GLU A 238 -13.70 -11.67 11.43
CA GLU A 238 -14.22 -12.95 10.90
C GLU A 238 -13.64 -13.29 9.52
N ALA A 239 -13.04 -12.32 8.83
CA ALA A 239 -12.36 -12.55 7.57
C ALA A 239 -11.11 -13.41 7.77
N LYS A 240 -11.18 -14.65 7.27
CA LYS A 240 -10.06 -15.61 7.34
C LYS A 240 -8.96 -15.29 6.33
N TYR A 241 -7.76 -15.06 6.82
CA TYR A 241 -6.51 -15.05 6.05
C TYR A 241 -5.85 -16.43 6.10
N THR A 242 -4.74 -16.63 5.40
CA THR A 242 -4.08 -17.95 5.29
C THR A 242 -3.69 -18.49 6.66
N ASN A 243 -3.18 -17.63 7.54
CA ASN A 243 -2.78 -18.01 8.90
C ASN A 243 -3.98 -18.32 9.83
N ASP A 244 -5.19 -17.85 9.49
CA ASP A 244 -6.41 -18.04 10.30
C ASP A 244 -7.14 -19.34 9.97
N ILE A 245 -6.66 -20.09 8.97
CA ILE A 245 -7.21 -21.40 8.63
C ILE A 245 -7.03 -22.33 9.84
N PRO A 246 -8.11 -22.96 10.32
CA PRO A 246 -8.03 -23.86 11.47
C PRO A 246 -6.97 -24.93 11.28
N GLN A 247 -6.20 -25.18 12.33
CA GLN A 247 -5.12 -26.16 12.30
C GLN A 247 -5.70 -27.57 12.21
N LEU A 248 -5.31 -28.31 11.17
CA LEU A 248 -5.60 -29.74 11.07
C LEU A 248 -4.83 -30.48 12.16
N GLN A 249 -5.39 -31.58 12.67
CA GLN A 249 -4.69 -32.42 13.62
C GLN A 249 -3.33 -32.86 13.03
N ASN A 250 -2.29 -32.88 13.87
CA ASN A 250 -0.92 -33.22 13.48
C ASN A 250 -0.22 -32.24 12.53
N THR A 251 -0.77 -31.03 12.28
CA THR A 251 -0.06 -29.98 11.53
C THR A 251 1.24 -29.58 12.22
N LEU A 252 2.33 -29.60 11.47
CA LEU A 252 3.66 -29.15 11.88
C LEU A 252 3.91 -27.69 11.49
N HIS A 253 4.83 -27.04 12.18
CA HIS A 253 5.22 -25.66 11.97
C HIS A 253 6.66 -25.59 11.52
N ALA A 254 6.95 -24.70 10.58
CA ALA A 254 8.27 -24.59 10.00
C ALA A 254 8.85 -23.18 10.13
N ALA A 255 10.18 -23.10 10.16
CA ALA A 255 10.94 -21.84 10.17
C ALA A 255 12.13 -21.94 9.21
N LEU A 256 12.38 -20.86 8.47
CA LEU A 256 13.49 -20.79 7.52
C LEU A 256 14.84 -20.75 8.24
N VAL A 257 15.84 -21.37 7.61
CA VAL A 257 17.26 -21.25 7.96
C VAL A 257 17.91 -20.39 6.89
N LEU A 258 18.37 -19.20 7.29
CA LEU A 258 18.82 -18.17 6.36
C LEU A 258 20.33 -17.97 6.42
N SER A 259 20.91 -17.60 5.28
CA SER A 259 22.31 -17.14 5.22
C SER A 259 22.51 -15.89 6.05
N LYS A 260 23.60 -15.89 6.83
CA LYS A 260 24.12 -14.70 7.54
C LYS A 260 25.26 -14.02 6.76
N GLN A 261 25.61 -14.52 5.57
CA GLN A 261 26.68 -14.02 4.72
C GLN A 261 26.15 -13.51 3.38
N SER A 262 26.71 -12.40 2.89
CA SER A 262 26.33 -11.83 1.60
C SER A 262 26.83 -12.66 0.41
N TYR A 263 28.02 -13.24 0.49
CA TYR A 263 28.54 -14.10 -0.58
C TYR A 263 29.54 -15.11 0.00
N ALA A 264 29.17 -16.38 0.03
CA ALA A 264 30.00 -17.41 0.63
C ALA A 264 29.67 -18.81 0.10
N ARG A 265 30.61 -19.74 0.25
CA ARG A 265 30.39 -21.18 0.07
C ARG A 265 30.02 -21.80 1.41
N ILE A 266 29.00 -22.66 1.41
CA ILE A 266 28.60 -23.45 2.58
C ILE A 266 29.58 -24.63 2.69
N LYS A 267 30.24 -24.77 3.85
CA LYS A 267 31.21 -25.85 4.12
C LYS A 267 30.58 -26.98 4.92
N HIS A 268 29.85 -26.59 5.96
CA HIS A 268 29.23 -27.52 6.88
C HIS A 268 27.98 -26.90 7.52
N ILE A 269 26.99 -27.73 7.82
CA ILE A 269 25.76 -27.36 8.52
C ILE A 269 25.63 -28.31 9.70
N ASP A 270 25.67 -27.78 10.92
CA ASP A 270 25.45 -28.53 12.15
C ASP A 270 24.05 -28.24 12.72
N ILE A 271 23.26 -29.31 12.84
CA ILE A 271 21.89 -29.29 13.37
C ILE A 271 21.79 -29.88 14.78
N SER A 272 22.91 -30.27 15.41
CA SER A 272 22.95 -31.00 16.67
C SER A 272 22.19 -30.27 17.79
N ALA A 273 22.45 -28.98 17.99
CA ALA A 273 21.76 -28.16 18.99
C ALA A 273 20.26 -28.00 18.67
N ALA A 274 19.92 -27.79 17.39
CA ALA A 274 18.53 -27.65 16.94
C ALA A 274 17.71 -28.94 17.17
N SER A 275 18.34 -30.11 16.98
CA SER A 275 17.69 -31.41 17.16
C SER A 275 17.31 -31.73 18.60
N ASN A 276 17.92 -31.05 19.58
CA ASN A 276 17.61 -31.18 21.00
C ASN A 276 16.44 -30.28 21.45
N VAL A 277 15.91 -29.42 20.58
CA VAL A 277 14.77 -28.56 20.92
C VAL A 277 13.50 -29.43 21.07
N PRO A 278 12.75 -29.30 22.18
CA PRO A 278 11.50 -30.03 22.34
C PRO A 278 10.51 -29.79 21.20
N GLY A 279 10.02 -30.89 20.62
CA GLY A 279 9.12 -30.86 19.46
C GLY A 279 9.83 -30.70 18.11
N PHE A 280 11.17 -30.77 18.04
CA PHE A 280 11.89 -30.88 16.77
C PHE A 280 11.50 -32.16 16.02
N VAL A 281 11.22 -32.06 14.72
CA VAL A 281 10.83 -33.18 13.88
C VAL A 281 11.84 -33.43 12.77
N SER A 282 12.21 -32.40 12.01
CA SER A 282 13.13 -32.58 10.88
C SER A 282 13.82 -31.28 10.47
N TYR A 283 14.98 -31.45 9.83
CA TYR A 283 15.60 -30.43 9.00
C TYR A 283 15.43 -30.85 7.53
N VAL A 284 15.00 -29.91 6.69
CA VAL A 284 14.76 -30.10 5.25
C VAL A 284 15.74 -29.21 4.48
N SER A 285 16.42 -29.78 3.49
CA SER A 285 17.42 -29.08 2.68
C SER A 285 17.28 -29.38 1.18
N HIS A 286 18.20 -28.88 0.37
CA HIS A 286 18.22 -29.13 -1.08
C HIS A 286 18.23 -30.63 -1.44
N THR A 287 18.78 -31.51 -0.59
CA THR A 287 18.81 -32.96 -0.84
C THR A 287 17.46 -33.64 -0.68
N ASP A 288 16.49 -32.95 -0.06
CA ASP A 288 15.14 -33.45 0.15
C ASP A 288 14.17 -33.05 -0.98
N VAL A 289 14.62 -32.20 -1.91
CA VAL A 289 13.82 -31.79 -3.07
C VAL A 289 13.76 -32.96 -4.06
N PRO A 290 12.58 -33.56 -4.33
CA PRO A 290 12.52 -34.81 -5.09
C PRO A 290 12.98 -34.71 -6.56
N SER A 291 12.81 -33.54 -7.18
CA SER A 291 13.08 -33.34 -8.61
C SER A 291 13.99 -32.14 -8.87
N ARG A 292 13.44 -30.91 -8.90
CA ARG A 292 14.19 -29.71 -9.27
C ARG A 292 14.27 -28.71 -8.12
N ASN A 293 15.50 -28.38 -7.72
CA ASN A 293 15.78 -27.36 -6.70
C ASN A 293 15.96 -25.96 -7.29
N ASP A 294 16.07 -25.83 -8.61
CA ASP A 294 16.17 -24.53 -9.27
C ASP A 294 14.82 -23.81 -9.31
N PHE A 295 14.87 -22.49 -9.14
CA PHE A 295 13.72 -21.61 -8.95
C PHE A 295 13.89 -20.31 -9.76
N GLY A 296 12.77 -19.74 -10.22
CA GLY A 296 12.70 -18.37 -10.72
C GLY A 296 11.58 -18.16 -11.74
N ALA A 297 10.96 -16.98 -11.72
CA ALA A 297 9.74 -16.71 -12.49
C ALA A 297 9.95 -16.54 -14.01
N VAL A 298 11.15 -16.12 -14.43
CA VAL A 298 11.49 -15.88 -15.84
C VAL A 298 12.73 -16.69 -16.24
N VAL A 299 13.75 -16.64 -15.40
CA VAL A 299 14.97 -17.43 -15.50
C VAL A 299 15.08 -18.23 -14.21
N HIS A 300 15.39 -19.52 -14.32
CA HIS A 300 15.56 -20.37 -13.15
C HIS A 300 17.01 -20.28 -12.63
N ASP A 301 17.38 -19.11 -12.07
CA ASP A 301 18.73 -18.78 -11.62
C ASP A 301 18.86 -18.65 -10.08
N GLU A 302 17.83 -19.06 -9.34
CA GLU A 302 17.85 -19.24 -7.89
C GLU A 302 17.74 -20.72 -7.51
N GLU A 303 18.02 -21.03 -6.24
CA GLU A 303 17.73 -22.32 -5.62
C GLU A 303 16.69 -22.13 -4.52
N VAL A 304 15.76 -23.08 -4.38
CA VAL A 304 14.80 -23.09 -3.26
C VAL A 304 15.56 -23.20 -1.93
N PHE A 305 16.50 -24.14 -1.87
CA PHE A 305 17.46 -24.29 -0.79
C PHE A 305 18.86 -24.22 -1.37
N ALA A 306 19.70 -23.32 -0.89
CA ALA A 306 21.09 -23.20 -1.34
C ALA A 306 21.85 -24.51 -1.16
N SER A 307 22.36 -25.06 -2.26
CA SER A 307 23.09 -26.33 -2.26
C SER A 307 24.56 -26.16 -1.88
N SER A 308 25.17 -25.04 -2.28
CA SER A 308 26.61 -24.84 -2.11
C SER A 308 27.05 -23.39 -1.91
N ILE A 309 26.36 -22.41 -2.50
CA ILE A 309 26.74 -20.99 -2.45
C ILE A 309 25.54 -20.15 -2.02
N VAL A 310 25.77 -19.26 -1.06
CA VAL A 310 24.82 -18.22 -0.68
C VAL A 310 25.19 -16.93 -1.41
N GLN A 311 24.19 -16.26 -2.02
CA GLN A 311 24.42 -15.08 -2.88
C GLN A 311 23.99 -13.76 -2.23
N CYS A 312 23.31 -13.81 -1.09
CA CYS A 312 22.96 -12.67 -0.26
C CYS A 312 22.64 -13.08 1.18
N VAL A 313 22.69 -12.13 2.11
CA VAL A 313 22.07 -12.30 3.44
C VAL A 313 20.58 -12.56 3.21
N GLY A 314 20.03 -13.58 3.86
CA GLY A 314 18.64 -14.01 3.64
C GLY A 314 18.47 -15.11 2.59
N THR A 315 19.53 -15.58 1.92
CA THR A 315 19.43 -16.80 1.08
C THR A 315 18.89 -17.96 1.91
N ILE A 316 17.86 -18.67 1.42
CA ILE A 316 17.28 -19.81 2.13
C ILE A 316 18.23 -21.01 1.98
N ILE A 317 18.70 -21.55 3.11
CA ILE A 317 19.62 -22.70 3.14
C ILE A 317 18.85 -23.98 3.46
N GLY A 318 17.82 -23.89 4.29
CA GLY A 318 17.00 -25.03 4.68
C GLY A 318 15.76 -24.60 5.46
N LEU A 319 15.05 -25.60 5.95
CA LEU A 319 13.82 -25.43 6.73
C LEU A 319 13.85 -26.34 7.96
N VAL A 320 13.62 -25.77 9.14
CA VAL A 320 13.39 -26.55 10.35
C VAL A 320 11.90 -26.75 10.54
N VAL A 321 11.51 -27.99 10.88
CA VAL A 321 10.12 -28.38 11.11
C VAL A 321 9.96 -28.93 12.52
N CYS A 322 9.00 -28.37 13.27
CA CYS A 322 8.69 -28.72 14.66
C CYS A 322 7.18 -28.86 14.90
N GLU A 323 6.79 -29.35 16.07
CA GLU A 323 5.38 -29.47 16.50
C GLU A 323 4.73 -28.13 16.86
N SER A 324 5.53 -27.09 17.12
CA SER A 324 5.05 -25.74 17.42
C SER A 324 5.87 -24.68 16.70
N GLU A 325 5.23 -23.54 16.38
CA GLU A 325 5.88 -22.39 15.75
C GLU A 325 7.08 -21.89 16.56
N ARG A 326 6.91 -21.78 17.88
CA ARG A 326 7.97 -21.34 18.79
C ARG A 326 9.17 -22.29 18.77
N SER A 327 8.94 -23.61 18.78
CA SER A 327 10.01 -24.60 18.68
C SER A 327 10.74 -24.51 17.34
N ALA A 328 10.03 -24.28 16.23
CA ALA A 328 10.63 -24.11 14.91
C ALA A 328 11.54 -22.86 14.86
N GLN A 329 11.06 -21.72 15.37
CA GLN A 329 11.82 -20.48 15.46
C GLN A 329 13.06 -20.59 16.35
N MET A 330 12.95 -21.29 17.49
CA MET A 330 14.09 -21.54 18.37
C MET A 330 15.13 -22.44 17.70
N ALA A 331 14.68 -23.57 17.13
CA ALA A 331 15.56 -24.53 16.50
C ALA A 331 16.27 -23.96 15.26
N SER A 332 15.61 -23.13 14.44
CA SER A 332 16.27 -22.50 13.29
C SER A 332 17.42 -21.56 13.68
N ARG A 333 17.34 -20.92 14.86
CA ARG A 333 18.40 -20.03 15.39
C ARG A 333 19.61 -20.80 15.90
N LEU A 334 19.43 -22.06 16.31
CA LEU A 334 20.48 -22.92 16.85
C LEU A 334 21.30 -23.66 15.79
N ILE A 335 20.88 -23.61 14.52
CA ILE A 335 21.64 -24.20 13.42
C ILE A 335 22.92 -23.39 13.20
N GLN A 336 24.05 -24.09 13.23
CA GLN A 336 25.36 -23.51 12.95
C GLN A 336 25.76 -23.82 11.52
N ILE A 337 26.31 -22.82 10.84
CA ILE A 337 26.68 -22.93 9.43
C ILE A 337 28.07 -22.35 9.27
N ASP A 338 28.98 -23.19 8.76
CA ASP A 338 30.33 -22.80 8.44
C ASP A 338 30.40 -22.29 7.01
N TYR A 339 30.94 -21.08 6.86
CA TYR A 339 31.05 -20.39 5.59
C TYR A 339 32.52 -20.20 5.20
N GLU A 340 32.79 -20.32 3.91
CA GLU A 340 34.01 -19.83 3.27
C GLU A 340 33.63 -18.57 2.46
N PRO A 341 33.97 -17.34 2.94
CA PRO A 341 33.61 -16.11 2.25
C PRO A 341 34.18 -16.03 0.83
N LEU A 342 33.37 -15.56 -0.11
CA LEU A 342 33.76 -15.37 -1.51
C LEU A 342 33.88 -13.88 -1.84
N THR A 343 34.74 -13.54 -2.80
CA THR A 343 35.00 -12.15 -3.22
C THR A 343 34.94 -12.01 -4.75
N PRO A 344 34.64 -10.82 -5.28
CA PRO A 344 34.25 -9.60 -4.57
C PRO A 344 32.81 -9.67 -4.04
N ILE A 345 32.52 -8.96 -2.94
CA ILE A 345 31.16 -8.68 -2.48
C ILE A 345 30.72 -7.38 -3.16
N ILE A 346 29.63 -7.42 -3.92
CA ILE A 346 29.11 -6.29 -4.70
C ILE A 346 27.75 -5.89 -4.13
N LEU A 347 27.59 -4.68 -3.58
CA LEU A 347 26.34 -4.25 -2.94
C LEU A 347 25.67 -3.08 -3.65
N THR A 348 26.46 -2.23 -4.30
CA THR A 348 26.00 -1.00 -4.94
C THR A 348 25.94 -1.14 -6.46
N ILE A 349 25.18 -0.23 -7.10
CA ILE A 349 25.15 -0.11 -8.56
C ILE A 349 26.53 0.24 -9.11
N ASP A 350 27.25 1.17 -8.47
CA ASP A 350 28.57 1.60 -8.94
C ASP A 350 29.62 0.48 -8.84
N GLU A 351 29.57 -0.34 -7.79
CA GLU A 351 30.40 -1.55 -7.70
C GLU A 351 30.05 -2.56 -8.80
N ALA A 352 28.76 -2.78 -9.08
CA ALA A 352 28.34 -3.68 -10.14
C ALA A 352 28.79 -3.20 -11.52
N ILE A 353 28.73 -1.89 -11.79
CA ILE A 353 29.27 -1.28 -13.01
C ILE A 353 30.78 -1.51 -13.11
N SER A 354 31.52 -1.21 -12.03
CA SER A 354 32.98 -1.32 -11.97
C SER A 354 33.46 -2.76 -12.20
N HIS A 355 32.76 -3.74 -11.63
CA HIS A 355 33.05 -5.16 -11.78
C HIS A 355 32.40 -5.82 -13.01
N LYS A 356 31.64 -5.06 -13.82
CA LYS A 356 30.84 -5.57 -14.94
C LYS A 356 29.90 -6.71 -14.55
N SER A 357 29.34 -6.65 -13.34
CA SER A 357 28.45 -7.64 -12.75
C SER A 357 27.01 -7.36 -13.15
N PHE A 358 26.53 -8.03 -14.20
CA PHE A 358 25.21 -7.76 -14.79
C PHE A 358 24.39 -9.03 -15.03
N LEU A 359 23.07 -8.88 -15.02
CA LEU A 359 22.13 -9.92 -15.44
C LEU A 359 21.67 -9.66 -16.87
N GLY A 360 21.93 -10.61 -17.76
CA GLY A 360 21.50 -10.54 -19.16
C GLY A 360 22.23 -9.47 -19.98
N ASN A 361 21.64 -9.13 -21.12
CA ASN A 361 22.18 -8.15 -22.06
C ASN A 361 21.65 -6.74 -21.80
N GLU A 362 22.32 -5.75 -22.37
CA GLU A 362 21.88 -4.35 -22.34
C GLU A 362 20.65 -4.21 -23.24
N LEU A 363 19.65 -3.48 -22.74
CA LEU A 363 18.49 -3.10 -23.54
C LEU A 363 18.73 -1.72 -24.14
N GLN A 364 18.31 -1.55 -25.39
CA GLN A 364 18.36 -0.27 -26.08
C GLN A 364 17.00 0.05 -26.68
N LEU A 365 16.66 1.33 -26.70
CA LEU A 365 15.51 1.86 -27.42
C LEU A 365 15.87 3.22 -28.01
N GLN A 366 15.64 3.40 -29.31
CA GLN A 366 15.94 4.65 -30.00
C GLN A 366 14.80 5.12 -30.89
N ARG A 367 14.56 6.44 -30.91
CA ARG A 367 13.68 7.10 -31.87
C ARG A 367 14.26 8.45 -32.29
N GLY A 368 14.17 8.76 -33.58
CA GLY A 368 14.79 9.98 -34.13
C GLY A 368 16.31 9.89 -34.17
N ASP A 369 16.98 11.03 -34.28
CA ASP A 369 18.44 11.14 -34.37
C ASP A 369 18.97 12.08 -33.29
N LEU A 370 19.76 11.53 -32.35
CA LEU A 370 20.35 12.31 -31.26
C LEU A 370 21.30 13.40 -31.77
N ALA A 371 22.07 13.13 -32.82
CA ALA A 371 23.04 14.10 -33.33
C ALA A 371 22.32 15.35 -33.84
N THR A 372 21.26 15.17 -34.62
CA THR A 372 20.37 16.25 -35.05
C THR A 372 19.68 16.93 -33.87
N GLY A 373 19.14 16.16 -32.92
CA GLY A 373 18.44 16.72 -31.75
C GLY A 373 19.32 17.61 -30.87
N PHE A 374 20.55 17.17 -30.57
CA PHE A 374 21.51 17.99 -29.82
C PHE A 374 22.12 19.12 -30.66
N GLY A 375 22.32 18.92 -31.96
CA GLY A 375 22.80 19.98 -32.86
C GLY A 375 21.81 21.15 -33.00
N ASN A 376 20.51 20.88 -32.82
CA ASN A 376 19.44 21.87 -32.84
C ASN A 376 19.13 22.50 -31.47
N ALA A 377 19.73 22.01 -30.38
CA ALA A 377 19.49 22.54 -29.04
C ALA A 377 20.24 23.86 -28.81
N ASP A 378 19.57 24.83 -28.17
CA ASP A 378 20.24 26.03 -27.65
C ASP A 378 21.13 25.69 -26.44
N ASN A 379 20.66 24.76 -25.60
CA ASN A 379 21.31 24.38 -24.35
C ASN A 379 21.30 22.86 -24.15
N THR A 380 22.29 22.36 -23.43
CA THR A 380 22.36 20.96 -23.01
C THR A 380 22.67 20.85 -21.53
N LEU A 381 22.05 19.89 -20.85
CA LEU A 381 22.32 19.56 -19.44
C LEU A 381 22.56 18.08 -19.26
N GLU A 382 23.44 17.75 -18.33
CA GLU A 382 23.72 16.39 -17.88
C GLU A 382 23.45 16.28 -16.39
N GLY A 383 23.03 15.10 -15.94
CA GLY A 383 22.80 14.86 -14.52
C GLY A 383 22.55 13.40 -14.19
N VAL A 384 22.43 13.14 -12.88
CA VAL A 384 22.20 11.80 -12.33
C VAL A 384 21.07 11.87 -11.32
N VAL A 385 20.12 10.92 -11.42
CA VAL A 385 19.04 10.73 -10.47
C VAL A 385 19.25 9.39 -9.75
N LEU A 386 19.34 9.45 -8.42
CA LEU A 386 19.44 8.27 -7.55
C LEU A 386 18.09 8.02 -6.87
N ILE A 387 17.61 6.78 -6.94
CA ILE A 387 16.29 6.40 -6.43
C ILE A 387 16.47 5.15 -5.57
N GLY A 388 16.09 5.25 -4.30
CA GLY A 388 16.15 4.15 -3.34
C GLY A 388 15.16 3.02 -3.64
N GLY A 389 15.35 1.89 -2.97
CA GLY A 389 14.41 0.78 -2.97
C GLY A 389 13.17 1.05 -2.10
N GLN A 390 12.24 0.10 -2.07
CA GLN A 390 11.02 0.20 -1.28
C GLN A 390 10.47 -1.18 -0.93
N GLU A 391 10.37 -1.45 0.37
CA GLU A 391 9.69 -2.63 0.91
C GLU A 391 8.17 -2.56 0.67
N HIS A 392 7.54 -3.70 0.35
CA HIS A 392 6.09 -3.74 0.09
C HIS A 392 5.27 -3.52 1.35
N PHE A 393 5.76 -4.06 2.47
CA PHE A 393 5.17 -3.94 3.80
C PHE A 393 3.67 -4.29 3.86
N TYR A 394 3.25 -5.32 3.11
CA TYR A 394 1.93 -5.91 3.26
C TYR A 394 1.72 -6.37 4.71
N LEU A 395 0.54 -6.12 5.29
CA LEU A 395 0.33 -6.34 6.72
C LEU A 395 0.31 -7.83 7.09
N GLU A 396 -0.27 -8.68 6.25
CA GLU A 396 -0.08 -10.14 6.32
C GLU A 396 1.25 -10.49 5.63
N THR A 397 2.24 -11.05 6.34
CA THR A 397 3.49 -11.54 5.76
C THR A 397 3.27 -12.75 4.84
N ASN A 398 4.30 -13.19 4.13
CA ASN A 398 4.23 -14.43 3.36
C ASN A 398 3.96 -15.61 4.30
N CYS A 399 2.95 -16.39 3.93
CA CYS A 399 2.54 -17.57 4.66
C CYS A 399 1.99 -18.63 3.71
N CYS A 400 2.22 -19.89 4.06
CA CYS A 400 1.76 -21.04 3.30
C CYS A 400 1.48 -22.21 4.24
N MET A 401 0.43 -22.97 3.92
CA MET A 401 0.14 -24.27 4.50
C MET A 401 -0.02 -25.29 3.38
N ALA A 402 0.74 -26.37 3.45
CA ALA A 402 0.66 -27.49 2.54
C ALA A 402 0.07 -28.70 3.24
N VAL A 403 -0.94 -29.31 2.63
CA VAL A 403 -1.72 -30.44 3.18
C VAL A 403 -1.59 -31.61 2.20
N PRO A 404 -0.72 -32.59 2.50
CA PRO A 404 -0.57 -33.77 1.65
C PRO A 404 -1.77 -34.70 1.84
N SER A 405 -2.21 -35.31 0.74
CA SER A 405 -3.17 -36.41 0.77
C SER A 405 -2.45 -37.75 0.88
N ASN A 406 -3.15 -38.77 1.38
CA ASN A 406 -2.67 -40.14 1.32
C ASN A 406 -2.85 -40.78 -0.08
N ASP A 407 -3.59 -40.11 -0.97
CA ASP A 407 -3.89 -40.60 -2.31
C ASP A 407 -2.96 -39.99 -3.37
N ASN A 408 -2.29 -40.87 -4.13
CA ASN A 408 -1.65 -40.60 -5.43
C ASN A 408 -0.79 -39.31 -5.56
N GLY A 409 -0.13 -38.88 -4.48
CA GLY A 409 0.74 -37.71 -4.49
C GLY A 409 0.01 -36.37 -4.56
N GLU A 410 -1.28 -36.34 -4.20
CA GLU A 410 -2.08 -35.11 -4.18
C GLU A 410 -1.66 -34.18 -3.02
N LEU A 411 -1.63 -32.88 -3.30
CA LEU A 411 -1.25 -31.84 -2.35
C LEU A 411 -2.17 -30.63 -2.50
N THR A 412 -2.78 -30.21 -1.40
CA THR A 412 -3.52 -28.94 -1.35
C THR A 412 -2.70 -27.86 -0.67
N LEU A 413 -2.59 -26.70 -1.31
CA LEU A 413 -1.85 -25.54 -0.83
C LEU A 413 -2.81 -24.39 -0.52
N TYR A 414 -2.68 -23.83 0.66
CA TYR A 414 -3.24 -22.55 1.04
C TYR A 414 -2.08 -21.56 1.15
N SER A 415 -2.04 -20.55 0.29
CA SER A 415 -0.90 -19.63 0.24
C SER A 415 -1.35 -18.18 0.07
N SER A 416 -0.65 -17.26 0.73
CA SER A 416 -0.84 -15.83 0.51
C SER A 416 -0.11 -15.41 -0.78
N THR A 417 -0.71 -15.66 -1.95
CA THR A 417 -0.08 -15.43 -3.28
C THR A 417 -1.00 -14.73 -4.29
N GLN A 418 -0.43 -13.92 -5.18
CA GLN A 418 -1.08 -13.30 -6.34
C GLN A 418 -1.13 -14.24 -7.56
N ASP A 419 -0.39 -15.35 -7.52
CA ASP A 419 -0.08 -16.19 -8.68
C ASP A 419 -0.21 -17.68 -8.34
N LEU A 420 -1.44 -18.19 -8.37
CA LEU A 420 -1.69 -19.59 -8.01
C LEU A 420 -1.17 -20.55 -9.07
N SER A 421 -1.23 -20.20 -10.36
CA SER A 421 -0.84 -21.11 -11.44
C SER A 421 0.68 -21.28 -11.54
N ASN A 422 1.47 -20.23 -11.37
CA ASN A 422 2.94 -20.40 -11.28
C ASN A 422 3.35 -21.09 -9.99
N LEU A 423 2.67 -20.81 -8.86
CA LEU A 423 2.89 -21.54 -7.61
C LEU A 423 2.62 -23.04 -7.77
N GLN A 424 1.50 -23.42 -8.40
CA GLN A 424 1.15 -24.80 -8.71
C GLN A 424 2.23 -25.47 -9.57
N ALA A 425 2.68 -24.79 -10.63
CA ALA A 425 3.71 -25.28 -11.53
C ALA A 425 5.06 -25.46 -10.82
N ALA A 426 5.50 -24.47 -10.03
CA ALA A 426 6.76 -24.52 -9.29
C ALA A 426 6.77 -25.68 -8.29
N VAL A 427 5.68 -25.89 -7.55
CA VAL A 427 5.56 -27.01 -6.61
C VAL A 427 5.54 -28.35 -7.33
N ALA A 428 4.75 -28.48 -8.40
CA ALA A 428 4.70 -29.70 -9.21
C ALA A 428 6.09 -30.10 -9.74
N VAL A 429 6.82 -29.12 -10.30
CA VAL A 429 8.19 -29.30 -10.82
C VAL A 429 9.17 -29.73 -9.73
N ALA A 430 9.14 -29.09 -8.57
CA ALA A 430 10.03 -29.42 -7.45
C ALA A 430 9.78 -30.82 -6.88
N LEU A 431 8.50 -31.22 -6.82
CA LEU A 431 8.07 -32.54 -6.33
C LEU A 431 8.16 -33.65 -7.38
N GLY A 432 8.33 -33.31 -8.66
CA GLY A 432 8.39 -34.29 -9.76
C GLY A 432 7.03 -34.94 -10.07
N VAL A 433 5.94 -34.19 -9.88
CA VAL A 433 4.57 -34.63 -10.16
C VAL A 433 3.90 -33.73 -11.21
N ASP A 434 2.80 -34.20 -11.80
CA ASP A 434 2.00 -33.37 -12.69
C ASP A 434 1.23 -32.29 -11.92
N ALA A 435 1.01 -31.14 -12.54
CA ALA A 435 0.26 -30.03 -11.93
C ALA A 435 -1.17 -30.41 -11.51
N ASN A 436 -1.76 -31.44 -12.12
CA ASN A 436 -3.09 -31.97 -11.76
C ASN A 436 -3.15 -32.64 -10.37
N ARG A 437 -1.99 -32.88 -9.72
CA ARG A 437 -1.91 -33.36 -8.34
C ARG A 437 -1.84 -32.24 -7.32
N ILE A 438 -1.62 -31.01 -7.77
CA ILE A 438 -1.41 -29.85 -6.90
C ILE A 438 -2.61 -28.92 -7.01
N THR A 439 -3.34 -28.71 -5.92
CA THR A 439 -4.44 -27.75 -5.87
C THR A 439 -4.03 -26.55 -5.01
N CYS A 440 -3.99 -25.36 -5.60
CA CYS A 440 -3.66 -24.13 -4.89
C CYS A 440 -4.94 -23.33 -4.65
N ARG A 441 -5.09 -22.78 -3.44
CA ARG A 441 -6.31 -22.09 -2.99
C ARG A 441 -5.96 -20.76 -2.29
N VAL A 442 -6.66 -19.70 -2.68
CA VAL A 442 -6.53 -18.36 -2.08
C VAL A 442 -7.90 -17.73 -1.90
N LYS A 443 -8.31 -17.55 -0.63
CA LYS A 443 -9.54 -16.84 -0.28
C LYS A 443 -9.37 -15.32 -0.35
N ARG A 444 -8.28 -14.81 0.23
CA ARG A 444 -7.90 -13.39 0.28
C ARG A 444 -6.46 -13.22 0.77
N ILE A 445 -5.90 -12.03 0.56
CA ILE A 445 -4.52 -11.67 0.94
C ILE A 445 -4.54 -10.33 1.70
N GLY A 446 -3.83 -10.24 2.83
CA GLY A 446 -3.68 -9.03 3.64
C GLY A 446 -2.66 -8.03 3.06
N GLY A 447 -2.85 -7.65 1.79
CA GLY A 447 -1.94 -6.83 1.00
C GLY A 447 -0.88 -7.67 0.28
N ALA A 448 -0.44 -7.20 -0.90
CA ALA A 448 0.55 -7.89 -1.73
C ALA A 448 1.48 -6.95 -2.49
N PHE A 449 0.91 -5.98 -3.23
CA PHE A 449 1.63 -4.89 -3.91
C PHE A 449 2.73 -5.34 -4.90
N GLY A 450 2.69 -6.59 -5.37
CA GLY A 450 3.67 -7.20 -6.27
C GLY A 450 4.59 -8.22 -5.59
N GLY A 451 4.85 -8.07 -4.29
CA GLY A 451 5.82 -8.89 -3.54
C GLY A 451 5.34 -10.32 -3.26
N LYS A 452 4.06 -10.62 -3.47
CA LYS A 452 3.49 -11.96 -3.33
C LYS A 452 3.21 -12.64 -4.68
N GLY A 453 3.96 -12.27 -5.71
CA GLY A 453 4.03 -13.07 -6.94
C GLY A 453 5.12 -14.14 -6.79
N PRO A 454 6.27 -14.01 -7.48
CA PRO A 454 7.36 -14.99 -7.43
C PRO A 454 7.82 -15.34 -6.02
N ARG A 455 7.93 -14.36 -5.12
CA ARG A 455 8.54 -14.57 -3.79
C ARG A 455 7.66 -15.39 -2.83
N ALA A 456 6.36 -15.51 -3.12
CA ALA A 456 5.49 -16.45 -2.41
C ALA A 456 5.68 -17.90 -2.88
N GLU A 457 6.11 -18.10 -4.13
CA GLU A 457 6.31 -19.42 -4.75
C GLU A 457 7.47 -20.17 -4.10
N ILE A 458 8.63 -19.51 -3.90
CA ILE A 458 9.80 -20.14 -3.25
C ILE A 458 9.47 -20.65 -1.84
N LEU A 459 8.67 -19.88 -1.08
CA LEU A 459 8.16 -20.30 0.22
C LEU A 459 7.26 -21.54 0.10
N ALA A 460 6.32 -21.50 -0.84
CA ALA A 460 5.37 -22.59 -1.04
C ALA A 460 6.07 -23.89 -1.45
N VAL A 461 7.10 -23.81 -2.30
CA VAL A 461 7.92 -24.99 -2.65
C VAL A 461 8.61 -25.56 -1.42
N ALA A 462 9.28 -24.72 -0.62
CA ALA A 462 9.96 -25.17 0.60
C ALA A 462 9.00 -25.88 1.59
N VAL A 463 7.81 -25.32 1.80
CA VAL A 463 6.78 -25.90 2.68
C VAL A 463 6.20 -27.20 2.10
N SER A 464 6.02 -27.26 0.78
CA SER A 464 5.50 -28.44 0.08
C SER A 464 6.45 -29.63 0.17
N VAL A 465 7.75 -29.39 -0.05
CA VAL A 465 8.80 -30.42 0.08
C VAL A 465 8.79 -31.01 1.50
N ALA A 466 8.69 -30.16 2.52
CA ALA A 466 8.59 -30.62 3.91
C ALA A 466 7.32 -31.43 4.19
N ALA A 467 6.17 -30.99 3.67
CA ALA A 467 4.90 -31.67 3.85
C ALA A 467 4.90 -33.07 3.22
N VAL A 468 5.42 -33.19 2.00
CA VAL A 468 5.54 -34.47 1.28
C VAL A 468 6.55 -35.39 1.98
N LYS A 469 7.74 -34.89 2.36
CA LYS A 469 8.75 -35.66 3.09
C LYS A 469 8.20 -36.27 4.39
N LEU A 470 7.33 -35.54 5.09
CA LEU A 470 6.84 -35.93 6.41
C LEU A 470 5.46 -36.59 6.38
N GLY A 471 4.78 -36.61 5.23
CA GLY A 471 3.40 -37.11 5.10
C GLY A 471 2.41 -36.40 6.03
N ARG A 472 2.66 -35.13 6.38
CA ARG A 472 1.89 -34.37 7.36
C ARG A 472 1.66 -32.95 6.86
N PRO A 473 0.55 -32.29 7.26
CA PRO A 473 0.38 -30.87 6.98
C PRO A 473 1.53 -30.06 7.59
N VAL A 474 2.12 -29.15 6.82
CA VAL A 474 3.17 -28.23 7.27
C VAL A 474 2.73 -26.80 6.98
N ARG A 475 2.90 -25.92 7.97
CA ARG A 475 2.64 -24.48 7.81
C ARG A 475 3.88 -23.65 8.14
N LEU A 476 4.03 -22.53 7.44
CA LEU A 476 5.06 -21.53 7.70
C LEU A 476 4.44 -20.15 7.62
N ASN A 477 4.67 -19.34 8.65
CA ASN A 477 4.36 -17.92 8.67
C ASN A 477 5.66 -17.17 8.86
N MET A 478 6.02 -16.30 7.91
CA MET A 478 7.24 -15.52 8.08
C MET A 478 7.03 -14.44 9.15
N GLU A 479 8.00 -14.31 10.06
CA GLU A 479 8.11 -13.11 10.89
C GLU A 479 8.46 -11.91 10.00
N ARG A 480 8.14 -10.68 10.44
CA ARG A 480 8.33 -9.48 9.61
C ARG A 480 9.78 -9.26 9.18
N ASP A 481 10.73 -9.47 10.09
CA ASP A 481 12.16 -9.37 9.83
C ASP A 481 12.65 -10.44 8.85
N THR A 482 12.12 -11.66 8.96
CA THR A 482 12.38 -12.76 8.01
C THR A 482 11.84 -12.43 6.62
N ASP A 483 10.59 -11.95 6.54
CA ASP A 483 9.94 -11.56 5.29
C ASP A 483 10.76 -10.49 4.55
N MET A 484 11.03 -9.35 5.23
CA MET A 484 11.82 -8.24 4.67
C MET A 484 13.26 -8.62 4.30
N CYS A 485 13.82 -9.67 4.91
CA CYS A 485 15.16 -10.16 4.60
C CYS A 485 15.18 -11.00 3.31
N VAL A 486 14.10 -11.73 3.01
CA VAL A 486 14.08 -12.78 1.97
C VAL A 486 13.37 -12.35 0.69
N THR A 487 12.33 -11.52 0.79
CA THR A 487 11.39 -11.29 -0.32
C THR A 487 11.81 -10.16 -1.26
N GLY A 488 12.90 -9.47 -0.96
CA GLY A 488 13.37 -8.34 -1.76
C GLY A 488 12.37 -7.19 -1.83
N GLN A 489 12.72 -6.16 -2.58
CA GLN A 489 11.99 -4.89 -2.59
C GLN A 489 11.78 -4.37 -4.02
N ARG A 490 11.26 -3.14 -4.14
CA ARG A 490 11.36 -2.35 -5.38
C ARG A 490 12.83 -2.13 -5.73
N HIS A 491 13.17 -2.29 -7.01
CA HIS A 491 14.48 -1.99 -7.56
C HIS A 491 14.93 -0.53 -7.31
N PRO A 492 16.08 -0.32 -6.65
CA PRO A 492 16.82 0.94 -6.68
C PRO A 492 17.35 1.24 -8.10
N TYR A 493 17.46 2.52 -8.43
CA TYR A 493 17.93 3.00 -9.74
C TYR A 493 19.00 4.08 -9.61
N LYS A 494 19.97 4.04 -10.53
CA LYS A 494 20.82 5.17 -10.92
C LYS A 494 20.49 5.48 -12.38
N ILE A 495 19.99 6.69 -12.64
CA ILE A 495 19.60 7.13 -13.97
C ILE A 495 20.48 8.30 -14.37
N GLU A 496 21.32 8.09 -15.38
CA GLU A 496 22.19 9.11 -15.97
C GLU A 496 21.48 9.67 -17.19
N TYR A 497 21.45 11.00 -17.34
CA TYR A 497 20.76 11.63 -18.47
C TYR A 497 21.56 12.77 -19.08
N LYS A 498 21.33 13.00 -20.36
CA LYS A 498 21.69 14.20 -21.11
C LYS A 498 20.46 14.69 -21.87
N VAL A 499 20.08 15.95 -21.67
CA VAL A 499 18.90 16.57 -22.29
C VAL A 499 19.32 17.78 -23.13
N GLY A 500 18.77 17.89 -24.33
CA GLY A 500 18.90 19.04 -25.22
C GLY A 500 17.57 19.79 -25.32
N PHE A 501 17.62 21.12 -25.23
CA PHE A 501 16.42 21.96 -25.18
C PHE A 501 16.68 23.38 -25.69
N MET A 502 15.61 24.05 -26.10
CA MET A 502 15.60 25.43 -26.57
C MET A 502 15.54 26.43 -25.40
N ASN A 503 15.84 27.71 -25.63
CA ASN A 503 15.72 28.76 -24.62
C ASN A 503 14.29 28.97 -24.10
N ASP A 504 13.27 28.51 -24.84
CA ASP A 504 11.88 28.48 -24.39
C ASP A 504 11.52 27.17 -23.65
N GLY A 505 12.46 26.28 -23.39
CA GLY A 505 12.24 25.04 -22.66
C GLY A 505 11.60 23.91 -23.47
N GLN A 506 11.41 24.05 -24.79
CA GLN A 506 11.03 22.91 -25.64
C GLN A 506 12.18 21.89 -25.76
N PHE A 507 11.88 20.60 -25.62
CA PHE A 507 12.86 19.52 -25.71
C PHE A 507 13.18 19.14 -27.15
N THR A 508 14.47 18.99 -27.45
CA THR A 508 14.96 18.54 -28.76
C THR A 508 15.58 17.15 -28.70
N ALA A 509 16.25 16.78 -27.60
CA ALA A 509 16.92 15.50 -27.45
C ALA A 509 16.93 14.98 -26.01
N LEU A 510 16.93 13.66 -25.85
CA LEU A 510 17.06 12.98 -24.57
C LEU A 510 17.88 11.68 -24.72
N ASP A 511 19.05 11.61 -24.10
CA ASP A 511 19.86 10.40 -23.96
C ASP A 511 19.87 9.97 -22.49
N VAL A 512 19.47 8.73 -22.20
CA VAL A 512 19.32 8.22 -20.83
C VAL A 512 19.93 6.84 -20.69
N TYR A 513 20.64 6.62 -19.59
CA TYR A 513 21.11 5.31 -19.15
C TYR A 513 20.47 4.95 -17.80
N LEU A 514 19.74 3.84 -17.77
CA LEU A 514 19.08 3.31 -16.58
C LEU A 514 19.86 2.11 -16.02
N TRP A 515 20.46 2.27 -14.85
CA TRP A 515 21.09 1.20 -14.08
C TRP A 515 20.15 0.76 -12.96
N SER A 516 19.70 -0.49 -13.00
CA SER A 516 18.77 -1.04 -12.00
C SER A 516 19.47 -2.06 -11.12
N ASN A 517 19.40 -1.94 -9.79
CA ASN A 517 19.90 -2.98 -8.89
C ASN A 517 18.89 -4.13 -8.81
N ALA A 518 19.21 -5.26 -9.45
CA ALA A 518 18.34 -6.43 -9.51
C ALA A 518 18.46 -7.34 -8.27
N GLY A 519 19.54 -7.21 -7.49
CA GLY A 519 19.90 -8.19 -6.48
C GLY A 519 20.65 -9.38 -7.10
N CYS A 520 20.52 -10.55 -6.47
CA CYS A 520 21.33 -11.72 -6.81
C CYS A 520 20.85 -12.53 -8.03
N SER A 521 19.61 -12.36 -8.49
CA SER A 521 18.99 -13.14 -9.56
C SER A 521 18.06 -12.30 -10.46
N PHE A 522 17.54 -12.90 -11.54
CA PHE A 522 16.66 -12.20 -12.47
C PHE A 522 15.30 -11.85 -11.89
N ASP A 523 14.62 -12.79 -11.22
CA ASP A 523 13.21 -12.67 -10.83
C ASP A 523 12.36 -12.09 -11.99
N VAL A 524 11.70 -10.94 -11.80
CA VAL A 524 11.03 -10.17 -12.86
C VAL A 524 11.73 -8.84 -13.18
N SER A 525 13.04 -8.73 -12.93
CA SER A 525 13.84 -7.52 -13.13
C SER A 525 13.86 -7.04 -14.59
N MET A 526 13.95 -7.96 -15.55
CA MET A 526 13.98 -7.62 -16.98
C MET A 526 12.70 -6.88 -17.44
N PRO A 527 11.48 -7.41 -17.23
CA PRO A 527 10.28 -6.67 -17.59
C PRO A 527 10.09 -5.38 -16.77
N ILE A 528 10.65 -5.26 -15.56
CA ILE A 528 10.65 -4.00 -14.79
C ILE A 528 11.48 -2.94 -15.50
N LEU A 529 12.70 -3.27 -15.90
CA LEU A 529 13.58 -2.35 -16.66
C LEU A 529 12.93 -1.94 -17.99
N GLN A 530 12.30 -2.89 -18.69
CA GLN A 530 11.53 -2.59 -19.90
C GLN A 530 10.40 -1.58 -19.63
N THR A 531 9.61 -1.78 -18.57
CA THR A 531 8.56 -0.81 -18.21
C THR A 531 9.13 0.56 -17.85
N SER A 532 10.24 0.61 -17.11
CA SER A 532 10.95 1.85 -16.78
C SER A 532 11.36 2.61 -18.04
N MET A 533 11.99 1.93 -19.02
CA MET A 533 12.36 2.55 -20.28
C MET A 533 11.14 3.12 -21.01
N LEU A 534 10.03 2.37 -21.07
CA LEU A 534 8.80 2.76 -21.76
C LEU A 534 8.00 3.88 -21.08
N HIS A 535 8.38 4.32 -19.87
CA HIS A 535 7.67 5.38 -19.13
C HIS A 535 8.52 6.62 -18.82
N ILE A 536 9.79 6.66 -19.26
CA ILE A 536 10.70 7.79 -19.01
C ILE A 536 10.23 9.11 -19.64
N ASP A 537 9.34 9.04 -20.62
CA ASP A 537 8.76 10.21 -21.29
C ASP A 537 7.62 10.85 -20.49
N ASN A 538 7.06 10.17 -19.49
CA ASN A 538 5.87 10.59 -18.75
C ASN A 538 4.77 11.13 -19.70
N THR A 539 4.37 12.40 -19.62
CA THR A 539 3.35 13.00 -20.50
C THR A 539 3.95 13.90 -21.57
N TYR A 540 5.28 13.85 -21.76
CA TYR A 540 6.04 14.81 -22.53
C TYR A 540 6.64 14.19 -23.81
N GLN A 541 6.65 14.98 -24.88
CA GLN A 541 7.15 14.59 -26.17
C GLN A 541 8.65 14.87 -26.28
N PHE A 542 9.42 13.80 -26.51
CA PHE A 542 10.82 13.88 -26.90
C PHE A 542 10.97 13.31 -28.31
N HIS A 543 11.41 14.14 -29.26
CA HIS A 543 11.47 13.76 -30.67
C HIS A 543 12.69 12.90 -31.01
N ASN A 544 13.82 13.16 -30.35
CA ASN A 544 15.07 12.43 -30.52
C ASN A 544 15.47 11.81 -29.18
N VAL A 545 15.32 10.50 -29.06
CA VAL A 545 15.48 9.76 -27.80
C VAL A 545 16.38 8.56 -28.01
N HIS A 546 17.28 8.33 -27.05
CA HIS A 546 18.04 7.10 -26.93
C HIS A 546 18.04 6.67 -25.46
N LEU A 547 17.61 5.44 -25.22
CA LEU A 547 17.54 4.84 -23.90
C LEU A 547 18.40 3.59 -23.88
N ARG A 548 19.23 3.48 -22.85
CA ARG A 548 19.98 2.27 -22.52
C ARG A 548 19.60 1.79 -21.13
N GLY A 549 19.53 0.48 -20.94
CA GLY A 549 19.14 -0.13 -19.68
C GLY A 549 20.01 -1.33 -19.34
N ARG A 550 20.43 -1.43 -18.07
CA ARG A 550 21.21 -2.57 -17.59
C ARG A 550 20.78 -3.01 -16.18
N LEU A 551 20.66 -4.32 -15.99
CA LEU A 551 20.43 -4.94 -14.70
C LEU A 551 21.77 -5.23 -14.01
N CYS A 552 22.00 -4.60 -12.86
CA CYS A 552 23.16 -4.80 -12.02
C CYS A 552 22.93 -6.01 -11.11
N LYS A 553 23.82 -7.02 -11.20
CA LYS A 553 23.83 -8.17 -10.28
C LYS A 553 24.60 -7.79 -9.03
N THR A 554 23.96 -7.89 -7.87
CA THR A 554 24.55 -7.58 -6.55
C THR A 554 24.31 -8.73 -5.57
N ASN A 555 25.05 -8.73 -4.46
CA ASN A 555 24.92 -9.67 -3.35
C ASN A 555 23.85 -9.25 -2.34
N LEU A 556 22.73 -8.75 -2.85
CA LEU A 556 21.52 -8.39 -2.10
C LEU A 556 20.38 -9.33 -2.49
N PRO A 557 19.33 -9.45 -1.63
CA PRO A 557 18.12 -10.19 -1.99
C PRO A 557 17.58 -9.77 -3.35
N SER A 558 17.10 -10.73 -4.13
CA SER A 558 16.54 -10.48 -5.46
C SER A 558 15.34 -9.53 -5.36
N ASN A 559 15.42 -8.40 -6.04
CA ASN A 559 14.33 -7.43 -6.08
C ASN A 559 13.23 -7.91 -7.01
N THR A 560 11.98 -7.55 -6.70
CA THR A 560 10.81 -8.07 -7.40
C THR A 560 9.82 -6.97 -7.77
N ALA A 561 8.65 -7.37 -8.30
CA ALA A 561 7.55 -6.48 -8.61
C ALA A 561 7.14 -5.67 -7.38
N CYS A 562 7.13 -4.34 -7.51
CA CYS A 562 6.46 -3.44 -6.57
C CYS A 562 5.51 -2.52 -7.35
N ARG A 563 4.41 -2.05 -6.72
CA ARG A 563 3.28 -1.38 -7.40
C ARG A 563 3.75 -0.33 -8.42
N SER A 564 3.11 -0.34 -9.60
CA SER A 564 3.45 0.45 -10.80
C SER A 564 4.66 -0.04 -11.62
N PHE A 565 5.46 -0.98 -11.08
CA PHE A 565 6.40 -1.84 -11.82
C PHE A 565 7.43 -1.07 -12.66
N GLY A 566 8.44 -0.47 -12.01
CA GLY A 566 9.51 0.28 -12.69
C GLY A 566 9.14 1.69 -13.15
N ALA A 567 7.87 1.95 -13.49
CA ALA A 567 7.44 3.26 -13.96
C ALA A 567 7.73 4.41 -12.98
N PRO A 568 7.49 4.31 -11.65
CA PRO A 568 7.75 5.43 -10.73
C PRO A 568 9.19 5.92 -10.76
N GLN A 569 10.16 5.01 -10.94
CA GLN A 569 11.57 5.37 -11.01
C GLN A 569 11.85 6.28 -12.22
N SER A 570 11.33 5.91 -13.39
CA SER A 570 11.50 6.72 -14.60
C SER A 570 10.66 7.98 -14.61
N LEU A 571 9.44 7.94 -14.08
CA LEU A 571 8.59 9.13 -13.95
C LEU A 571 9.23 10.19 -13.05
N LEU A 572 9.84 9.78 -11.93
CA LEU A 572 10.59 10.69 -11.06
C LEU A 572 11.78 11.30 -11.79
N ALA A 573 12.57 10.49 -12.51
CA ALA A 573 13.70 11.00 -13.29
C ALA A 573 13.26 12.01 -14.37
N CYS A 574 12.17 11.72 -15.08
CA CYS A 574 11.58 12.64 -16.07
C CYS A 574 11.23 14.00 -15.44
N GLU A 575 10.51 13.99 -14.31
CA GLU A 575 10.14 15.22 -13.62
C GLU A 575 11.36 15.97 -13.07
N THR A 576 12.38 15.26 -12.58
CA THR A 576 13.65 15.89 -12.16
C THR A 576 14.37 16.57 -13.33
N ILE A 577 14.40 15.95 -14.52
CA ILE A 577 14.98 16.56 -15.72
C ILE A 577 14.25 17.88 -16.05
N ILE A 578 12.92 17.89 -15.98
CA ILE A 578 12.11 19.09 -16.23
C ILE A 578 12.41 20.18 -15.21
N GLU A 579 12.47 19.86 -13.92
CA GLU A 579 12.82 20.82 -12.87
C GLU A 579 14.23 21.40 -13.07
N HIS A 580 15.21 20.58 -13.46
CA HIS A 580 16.57 21.05 -13.76
C HIS A 580 16.63 21.97 -14.98
N VAL A 581 15.88 21.66 -16.04
CA VAL A 581 15.78 22.51 -17.24
C VAL A 581 15.08 23.83 -16.91
N ALA A 582 13.99 23.80 -16.15
CA ALA A 582 13.28 24.99 -15.71
C ALA A 582 14.17 25.90 -14.86
N ALA A 583 14.90 25.33 -13.90
CA ALA A 583 15.85 26.07 -13.06
C ALA A 583 16.99 26.69 -13.89
N HIS A 584 17.53 25.97 -14.87
CA HIS A 584 18.59 26.48 -15.75
C HIS A 584 18.12 27.68 -16.59
N LEU A 585 16.91 27.62 -17.12
CA LEU A 585 16.32 28.70 -17.93
C LEU A 585 15.71 29.83 -17.08
N ASN A 586 15.65 29.67 -15.75
CA ASN A 586 14.89 30.53 -14.85
C ASN A 586 13.41 30.70 -15.31
N LEU A 587 12.80 29.59 -15.73
CA LEU A 587 11.39 29.50 -16.10
C LEU A 587 10.60 28.81 -14.99
N ASP A 588 9.31 29.12 -14.90
CA ASP A 588 8.38 28.32 -14.10
C ASP A 588 8.34 26.88 -14.66
N PRO A 589 8.55 25.84 -13.85
CA PRO A 589 8.46 24.44 -14.28
C PRO A 589 7.16 24.10 -15.02
N LEU A 590 6.05 24.78 -14.73
CA LEU A 590 4.79 24.59 -15.45
C LEU A 590 4.86 25.00 -16.91
N VAL A 591 5.60 26.05 -17.22
CA VAL A 591 5.79 26.50 -18.60
C VAL A 591 6.55 25.42 -19.39
N VAL A 592 7.60 24.85 -18.79
CA VAL A 592 8.36 23.75 -19.42
C VAL A 592 7.47 22.52 -19.61
N ARG A 593 6.67 22.13 -18.61
CA ARG A 593 5.72 21.00 -18.73
C ARG A 593 4.73 21.21 -19.87
N CYS A 594 4.02 22.35 -19.87
CA CYS A 594 2.96 22.65 -20.84
C CYS A 594 3.48 22.72 -22.28
N ARG A 595 4.69 23.27 -22.48
CA ARG A 595 5.31 23.35 -23.81
C ARG A 595 5.65 21.98 -24.40
N ASN A 596 5.85 20.98 -23.54
CA ASN A 596 6.30 19.66 -23.95
C ASN A 596 5.23 18.58 -23.87
N PHE A 597 3.98 18.86 -23.48
CA PHE A 597 2.93 17.84 -23.46
C PHE A 597 2.73 17.21 -24.84
N TYR A 598 2.51 15.88 -24.86
CA TYR A 598 1.98 15.21 -26.04
C TYR A 598 0.62 15.80 -26.45
N LYS A 599 0.27 15.60 -27.73
CA LYS A 599 -1.02 15.91 -28.34
C LYS A 599 -1.74 14.61 -28.72
N GLU A 600 -3.06 14.70 -28.89
CA GLU A 600 -3.87 13.59 -29.41
C GLU A 600 -3.30 13.08 -30.73
N GLY A 601 -3.10 11.77 -30.85
CA GLY A 601 -2.57 11.13 -32.05
C GLY A 601 -1.05 11.14 -32.17
N ASP A 602 -0.33 11.79 -31.26
CA ASP A 602 1.12 11.67 -31.21
C ASP A 602 1.56 10.24 -30.95
N LEU A 603 2.77 9.92 -31.40
CA LEU A 603 3.42 8.65 -31.11
C LEU A 603 4.31 8.79 -29.89
N THR A 604 4.31 7.80 -29.00
CA THR A 604 5.31 7.65 -27.94
C THR A 604 6.68 7.35 -28.50
N HIS A 605 7.74 7.50 -27.71
CA HIS A 605 9.10 7.15 -28.12
C HIS A 605 9.27 5.67 -28.55
N PHE A 606 8.35 4.80 -28.18
CA PHE A 606 8.27 3.38 -28.59
C PHE A 606 7.20 3.09 -29.66
N GLY A 607 6.75 4.13 -30.38
CA GLY A 607 5.92 3.99 -31.58
C GLY A 607 4.43 3.72 -31.34
N GLN A 608 3.93 3.78 -30.10
CA GLN A 608 2.50 3.64 -29.83
C GLN A 608 1.79 4.97 -30.04
N LYS A 609 0.67 4.95 -30.77
CA LYS A 609 -0.21 6.12 -30.92
C LYS A 609 -0.99 6.37 -29.64
N LEU A 610 -1.00 7.63 -29.19
CA LEU A 610 -1.81 8.09 -28.06
C LEU A 610 -3.22 8.43 -28.54
N GLU A 611 -4.19 7.65 -28.06
CA GLU A 611 -5.62 7.86 -28.32
C GLU A 611 -6.34 8.26 -27.04
N ARG A 612 -7.34 9.14 -27.15
CA ARG A 612 -8.10 9.68 -26.00
C ARG A 612 -7.16 10.34 -24.97
N TRP A 613 -6.24 11.14 -25.46
CA TRP A 613 -5.30 11.97 -24.73
C TRP A 613 -6.00 13.18 -24.11
N ASN A 614 -6.02 13.22 -22.78
CA ASN A 614 -6.77 14.16 -21.96
C ASN A 614 -5.87 14.91 -20.97
N VAL A 615 -4.55 14.70 -20.98
CA VAL A 615 -3.63 15.32 -20.02
C VAL A 615 -3.73 16.84 -19.99
N PRO A 616 -3.74 17.58 -21.13
CA PRO A 616 -3.90 19.03 -21.09
C PRO A 616 -5.19 19.48 -20.38
N ARG A 617 -6.31 18.81 -20.67
CA ARG A 617 -7.60 19.08 -20.01
C ARG A 617 -7.56 18.80 -18.51
N LEU A 618 -6.97 17.67 -18.10
CA LEU A 618 -6.83 17.31 -16.68
C LEU A 618 -5.97 18.32 -15.93
N PHE A 619 -4.91 18.81 -16.58
CA PHE A 619 -4.05 19.84 -16.03
C PHE A 619 -4.81 21.16 -15.83
N ASP A 620 -5.49 21.65 -16.86
CA ASP A 620 -6.27 22.89 -16.80
C ASP A 620 -7.38 22.82 -15.73
N GLU A 621 -8.15 21.73 -15.69
CA GLU A 621 -9.20 21.49 -14.69
C GLU A 621 -8.61 21.45 -13.27
N LEU A 622 -7.43 20.87 -13.09
CA LEU A 622 -6.77 20.82 -11.79
C LEU A 622 -6.21 22.18 -11.37
N VAL A 623 -5.63 22.95 -12.28
CA VAL A 623 -5.17 24.33 -12.02
C VAL A 623 -6.32 25.18 -11.49
N GLU A 624 -7.50 25.09 -12.12
CA GLU A 624 -8.71 25.79 -11.69
C GLU A 624 -9.27 25.25 -10.37
N SER A 625 -9.62 23.96 -10.31
CA SER A 625 -10.29 23.36 -9.15
C SER A 625 -9.44 23.34 -7.87
N SER A 626 -8.11 23.39 -7.99
CA SER A 626 -7.20 23.45 -6.84
C SER A 626 -6.90 24.88 -6.37
N ASP A 627 -7.44 25.92 -7.02
CA ASP A 627 -7.06 27.33 -6.83
C ASP A 627 -5.54 27.57 -7.01
N PHE A 628 -4.90 26.86 -7.94
CA PHE A 628 -3.44 26.76 -7.99
C PHE A 628 -2.75 28.13 -8.04
N ILE A 629 -3.19 29.02 -8.94
CA ILE A 629 -2.60 30.36 -9.13
C ILE A 629 -2.71 31.22 -7.86
N ARG A 630 -3.86 31.19 -7.20
CA ARG A 630 -4.09 31.93 -5.95
C ARG A 630 -3.18 31.39 -4.83
N ARG A 631 -3.04 30.06 -4.73
CA ARG A 631 -2.19 29.41 -3.74
C ARG A 631 -0.72 29.64 -3.99
N GLN A 632 -0.28 29.63 -5.25
CA GLN A 632 1.10 29.96 -5.62
C GLN A 632 1.48 31.35 -5.09
N LYS A 633 0.62 32.35 -5.33
CA LYS A 633 0.83 33.69 -4.77
C LYS A 633 0.91 33.69 -3.23
N SER A 634 0.03 32.93 -2.57
CA SER A 634 0.06 32.78 -1.11
C SER A 634 1.34 32.10 -0.60
N VAL A 635 1.88 31.14 -1.35
CA VAL A 635 3.16 30.48 -1.05
C VAL A 635 4.30 31.48 -1.16
N ASP A 636 4.31 32.29 -2.21
CA ASP A 636 5.33 33.33 -2.41
C ASP A 636 5.29 34.39 -1.31
N ASP A 637 4.09 34.84 -0.93
CA ASP A 637 3.88 35.76 0.19
C ASP A 637 4.38 35.16 1.51
N PHE A 638 4.02 33.91 1.80
CA PHE A 638 4.49 33.19 2.99
C PHE A 638 6.02 33.08 3.01
N ASN A 639 6.63 32.75 1.87
CA ASN A 639 8.08 32.60 1.75
C ASN A 639 8.84 33.92 1.93
N ARG A 640 8.25 35.06 1.56
CA ARG A 640 8.81 36.40 1.85
C ARG A 640 8.73 36.76 3.32
N MET A 641 7.65 36.36 4.00
CA MET A 641 7.39 36.73 5.40
C MET A 641 8.06 35.81 6.42
N ASN A 642 8.48 34.61 6.03
CA ASN A 642 9.01 33.59 6.95
C ASN A 642 10.45 33.21 6.58
N ALA A 643 11.39 33.41 7.51
CA ALA A 643 12.80 33.06 7.29
C ALA A 643 13.05 31.54 7.39
N TYR A 644 12.51 30.90 8.43
CA TYR A 644 12.79 29.51 8.79
C TYR A 644 11.70 28.50 8.42
N ARG A 645 10.62 28.98 7.81
CA ARG A 645 9.52 28.17 7.30
C ARG A 645 9.30 28.55 5.85
N LYS A 646 9.30 27.55 4.97
CA LYS A 646 9.06 27.76 3.55
C LYS A 646 7.94 26.86 3.07
N ARG A 647 7.16 27.32 2.11
CA ARG A 647 6.17 26.51 1.40
C ARG A 647 6.60 26.24 -0.02
N GLY A 648 6.18 25.09 -0.52
CA GLY A 648 6.31 24.71 -1.92
C GLY A 648 4.97 24.21 -2.45
N LEU A 649 4.64 24.57 -3.68
CA LEU A 649 3.46 24.10 -4.40
C LEU A 649 3.91 23.60 -5.78
N SER A 650 3.46 22.41 -6.16
CA SER A 650 3.76 21.83 -7.47
C SER A 650 2.56 21.07 -8.01
N ILE A 651 2.42 21.03 -9.33
CA ILE A 651 1.41 20.23 -10.04
C ILE A 651 2.11 19.37 -11.10
N LEU A 652 1.83 18.07 -11.06
CA LEU A 652 2.40 17.05 -11.93
C LEU A 652 1.29 16.33 -12.70
N THR A 653 1.64 15.80 -13.87
CA THR A 653 0.75 14.94 -14.66
C THR A 653 1.36 13.56 -14.82
N THR A 654 0.55 12.56 -15.16
CA THR A 654 1.06 11.21 -15.40
C THR A 654 0.28 10.45 -16.47
N LYS A 655 0.98 9.60 -17.23
CA LYS A 655 0.39 8.52 -18.03
C LYS A 655 0.92 7.16 -17.57
N ARG A 656 0.07 6.13 -17.52
CA ARG A 656 0.50 4.75 -17.24
C ARG A 656 -0.16 3.76 -18.19
N GLY A 657 0.66 3.00 -18.92
CA GLY A 657 0.19 1.92 -19.80
C GLY A 657 -0.36 0.74 -19.01
N VAL A 658 -1.53 0.23 -19.38
CA VAL A 658 -2.21 -0.87 -18.67
C VAL A 658 -2.04 -2.20 -19.42
N GLY A 659 -1.74 -3.27 -18.68
CA GLY A 659 -1.57 -4.63 -19.18
C GLY A 659 -0.14 -5.15 -19.14
N TYR A 660 0.01 -6.43 -19.47
CA TYR A 660 1.30 -7.11 -19.51
C TYR A 660 2.01 -6.90 -20.85
N HIS A 661 3.34 -6.89 -20.83
CA HIS A 661 4.18 -6.85 -22.03
C HIS A 661 4.02 -8.10 -22.91
N PHE A 662 3.82 -9.26 -22.28
CA PHE A 662 3.66 -10.53 -22.96
C PHE A 662 2.18 -10.76 -23.27
N LYS A 663 1.88 -10.94 -24.56
CA LYS A 663 0.53 -11.21 -25.08
C LYS A 663 -0.18 -12.31 -24.29
N SER A 664 0.52 -13.42 -24.03
CA SER A 664 -0.02 -14.60 -23.35
C SER A 664 -0.49 -14.32 -21.92
N LEU A 665 -0.08 -13.24 -21.28
CA LEU A 665 -0.54 -12.89 -19.94
C LEU A 665 -1.79 -11.99 -19.95
N ASN A 666 -2.27 -11.53 -21.10
CA ASN A 666 -3.47 -10.69 -21.18
C ASN A 666 -4.73 -11.55 -21.41
N GLN A 667 -4.94 -12.55 -20.55
CA GLN A 667 -6.07 -13.47 -20.60
C GLN A 667 -6.60 -13.82 -19.21
N ALA A 668 -7.89 -14.18 -19.11
CA ALA A 668 -8.51 -14.66 -17.87
C ALA A 668 -9.64 -15.66 -18.13
N GLY A 669 -9.86 -16.55 -17.17
CA GLY A 669 -11.00 -17.46 -17.10
C GLY A 669 -11.91 -17.18 -15.89
N ALA A 670 -13.16 -17.61 -15.99
CA ALA A 670 -14.16 -17.58 -14.93
C ALA A 670 -15.09 -18.79 -15.03
N LEU A 671 -15.62 -19.23 -13.89
CA LEU A 671 -16.62 -20.30 -13.79
C LEU A 671 -17.80 -19.80 -12.95
N VAL A 672 -19.00 -19.92 -13.50
CA VAL A 672 -20.26 -19.48 -12.87
C VAL A 672 -21.23 -20.64 -12.80
N HIS A 673 -21.83 -20.83 -11.63
CA HIS A 673 -22.91 -21.79 -11.41
C HIS A 673 -24.14 -21.07 -10.86
N VAL A 674 -25.32 -21.36 -11.40
CA VAL A 674 -26.60 -20.98 -10.77
C VAL A 674 -27.26 -22.23 -10.19
N TYR A 675 -27.43 -22.24 -8.87
CA TYR A 675 -28.08 -23.33 -8.15
C TYR A 675 -29.61 -23.24 -8.25
N LYS A 676 -30.30 -24.34 -7.90
CA LYS A 676 -31.76 -24.48 -8.06
C LYS A 676 -32.58 -23.47 -7.23
N ASP A 677 -31.98 -22.89 -6.20
CA ASP A 677 -32.59 -21.87 -5.35
C ASP A 677 -32.37 -20.44 -5.88
N GLY A 678 -31.73 -20.28 -7.04
CA GLY A 678 -31.37 -19.00 -7.63
C GLY A 678 -30.05 -18.42 -7.11
N SER A 679 -29.39 -19.06 -6.13
CA SER A 679 -28.07 -18.58 -5.69
C SER A 679 -27.01 -18.81 -6.78
N VAL A 680 -26.07 -17.88 -6.90
CA VAL A 680 -25.02 -17.89 -7.92
C VAL A 680 -23.66 -18.01 -7.25
N LEU A 681 -22.90 -19.04 -7.62
CA LEU A 681 -21.51 -19.19 -7.21
C LEU A 681 -20.58 -18.77 -8.34
N LEU A 682 -19.69 -17.85 -8.04
CA LEU A 682 -18.73 -17.29 -8.97
C LEU A 682 -17.30 -17.56 -8.49
N THR A 683 -16.45 -17.97 -9.42
CA THR A 683 -14.99 -18.02 -9.25
C THR A 683 -14.30 -17.55 -10.53
N HIS A 684 -13.14 -16.94 -10.39
CA HIS A 684 -12.35 -16.41 -11.50
C HIS A 684 -10.85 -16.46 -11.13
N GLY A 685 -9.97 -16.38 -12.11
CA GLY A 685 -8.52 -16.55 -11.92
C GLY A 685 -7.81 -15.45 -11.12
N GLY A 686 -8.52 -14.39 -10.74
CA GLY A 686 -7.95 -13.23 -10.05
C GLY A 686 -8.13 -13.29 -8.52
N THR A 687 -7.14 -12.85 -7.76
CA THR A 687 -7.11 -12.93 -6.29
C THR A 687 -7.50 -11.62 -5.61
N GLU A 688 -8.24 -11.69 -4.51
CA GLU A 688 -8.54 -10.53 -3.65
C GLU A 688 -7.39 -10.21 -2.70
N MET A 689 -6.91 -8.96 -2.74
CA MET A 689 -5.81 -8.45 -1.91
C MET A 689 -6.13 -7.05 -1.34
N GLY A 690 -7.41 -6.71 -1.26
CA GLY A 690 -7.94 -5.44 -0.74
C GLY A 690 -8.35 -4.43 -1.82
N GLN A 691 -8.17 -4.76 -3.10
CA GLN A 691 -8.54 -3.91 -4.24
C GLN A 691 -10.03 -4.01 -4.62
N GLY A 692 -10.78 -4.91 -3.97
CA GLY A 692 -12.20 -5.13 -4.23
C GLY A 692 -12.44 -5.78 -5.59
N LEU A 693 -11.55 -6.68 -6.02
CA LEU A 693 -11.70 -7.40 -7.29
C LEU A 693 -12.95 -8.28 -7.25
N HIS A 694 -13.15 -9.04 -6.18
CA HIS A 694 -14.35 -9.89 -6.06
C HIS A 694 -15.64 -9.05 -6.04
N THR A 695 -15.65 -7.91 -5.35
CA THR A 695 -16.79 -6.97 -5.37
C THR A 695 -17.12 -6.50 -6.79
N LYS A 696 -16.10 -6.16 -7.59
CA LYS A 696 -16.32 -5.75 -8.99
C LYS A 696 -16.88 -6.90 -9.82
N MET A 697 -16.39 -8.13 -9.64
CA MET A 697 -16.88 -9.28 -10.40
C MET A 697 -18.34 -9.60 -10.06
N VAL A 698 -18.73 -9.48 -8.79
CA VAL A 698 -20.13 -9.57 -8.35
C VAL A 698 -21.00 -8.53 -9.06
N SER A 699 -20.56 -7.27 -9.13
CA SER A 699 -21.33 -6.21 -9.80
C SER A 699 -21.56 -6.48 -11.29
N ILE A 700 -20.57 -7.06 -11.97
CA ILE A 700 -20.67 -7.43 -13.39
C ILE A 700 -21.61 -8.62 -13.56
N ALA A 701 -21.48 -9.65 -12.73
CA ALA A 701 -22.35 -10.82 -12.80
C ALA A 701 -23.82 -10.46 -12.55
N ALA A 702 -24.11 -9.61 -11.55
CA ALA A 702 -25.47 -9.16 -11.24
C ALA A 702 -26.09 -8.36 -12.38
N GLU A 703 -25.33 -7.46 -12.99
CA GLU A 703 -25.77 -6.68 -14.15
C GLU A 703 -26.14 -7.58 -15.33
N VAL A 704 -25.30 -8.58 -15.65
CA VAL A 704 -25.47 -9.43 -16.83
C VAL A 704 -26.57 -10.48 -16.62
N LEU A 705 -26.65 -11.08 -15.44
CA LEU A 705 -27.68 -12.06 -15.10
C LEU A 705 -29.04 -11.42 -14.86
N ASP A 706 -29.06 -10.11 -14.57
CA ASP A 706 -30.24 -9.35 -14.16
C ASP A 706 -30.88 -9.91 -12.88
N CYS A 707 -30.04 -10.10 -11.85
CA CYS A 707 -30.44 -10.58 -10.53
C CYS A 707 -29.86 -9.69 -9.41
N ASP A 708 -30.39 -9.85 -8.19
CA ASP A 708 -29.89 -9.09 -7.05
C ASP A 708 -28.43 -9.44 -6.71
N VAL A 709 -27.66 -8.43 -6.30
CA VAL A 709 -26.25 -8.58 -5.88
C VAL A 709 -26.10 -9.63 -4.78
N ASP A 710 -27.04 -9.69 -3.85
CA ASP A 710 -27.02 -10.60 -2.69
C ASP A 710 -27.22 -12.07 -3.07
N ARG A 711 -27.65 -12.36 -4.31
CA ARG A 711 -27.71 -13.74 -4.83
C ARG A 711 -26.35 -14.28 -5.25
N ILE A 712 -25.34 -13.42 -5.38
CA ILE A 712 -24.04 -13.78 -5.94
C ILE A 712 -22.99 -13.88 -4.84
N HIS A 713 -22.40 -15.05 -4.71
CA HIS A 713 -21.29 -15.32 -3.81
C HIS A 713 -20.01 -15.63 -4.59
N VAL A 714 -18.90 -15.00 -4.21
CA VAL A 714 -17.58 -15.39 -4.70
C VAL A 714 -16.96 -16.35 -3.68
N SER A 715 -16.67 -17.58 -4.12
CA SER A 715 -16.04 -18.59 -3.26
C SER A 715 -14.61 -18.18 -2.94
N GLU A 716 -13.68 -18.43 -3.84
CA GLU A 716 -12.25 -18.12 -3.71
C GLU A 716 -11.61 -18.34 -5.09
N THR A 717 -10.32 -18.03 -5.18
CA THR A 717 -9.50 -18.39 -6.34
C THR A 717 -8.86 -19.75 -6.10
N SER A 718 -9.04 -20.69 -7.04
CA SER A 718 -8.47 -22.03 -6.95
C SER A 718 -8.07 -22.58 -8.32
N THR A 719 -7.01 -23.38 -8.37
CA THR A 719 -6.50 -23.95 -9.64
C THR A 719 -7.34 -25.11 -10.16
N ASP A 720 -8.18 -25.73 -9.32
CA ASP A 720 -9.12 -26.79 -9.71
C ASP A 720 -10.43 -26.25 -10.31
N THR A 721 -10.73 -24.95 -10.15
CA THR A 721 -11.88 -24.29 -10.78
C THR A 721 -11.50 -23.49 -12.01
N VAL A 722 -10.44 -22.69 -11.94
CA VAL A 722 -9.92 -21.89 -13.06
C VAL A 722 -8.43 -22.18 -13.25
N PRO A 723 -8.06 -23.05 -14.19
CA PRO A 723 -6.66 -23.38 -14.45
C PRO A 723 -5.95 -22.28 -15.24
N ASN A 724 -4.62 -22.30 -15.23
CA ASN A 724 -3.76 -21.43 -16.05
C ASN A 724 -4.10 -19.93 -15.92
N ALA A 725 -4.50 -19.51 -14.73
CA ALA A 725 -4.86 -18.14 -14.46
C ALA A 725 -3.63 -17.24 -14.52
N THR A 726 -3.74 -16.12 -15.24
CA THR A 726 -2.72 -15.07 -15.18
C THR A 726 -2.66 -14.49 -13.76
N LYS A 727 -1.44 -14.30 -13.24
CA LYS A 727 -1.17 -13.51 -12.03
C LYS A 727 -2.03 -12.25 -11.93
N THR A 728 -2.50 -11.96 -10.72
CA THR A 728 -3.19 -10.70 -10.43
C THR A 728 -2.18 -9.55 -10.34
N SER A 729 -1.90 -8.88 -11.46
CA SER A 729 -0.97 -7.74 -11.55
C SER A 729 -1.29 -6.85 -12.77
N ALA A 730 -0.35 -5.97 -13.14
CA ALA A 730 -0.38 -5.08 -14.31
C ALA A 730 -1.61 -4.15 -14.42
N SER A 731 -2.34 -3.97 -13.30
CA SER A 731 -3.56 -3.17 -13.20
C SER A 731 -4.69 -3.56 -14.16
N ILE A 732 -4.63 -4.75 -14.76
CA ILE A 732 -5.59 -5.21 -15.77
C ILE A 732 -6.59 -6.24 -15.22
N SER A 733 -6.41 -6.73 -13.99
CA SER A 733 -7.18 -7.86 -13.47
C SER A 733 -8.69 -7.63 -13.44
N SER A 734 -9.17 -6.41 -13.16
CA SER A 734 -10.60 -6.09 -13.26
C SER A 734 -11.11 -6.17 -14.70
N ASP A 735 -10.30 -5.77 -15.68
CA ASP A 735 -10.67 -5.74 -17.09
C ASP A 735 -10.80 -7.18 -17.63
N ILE A 736 -9.73 -7.98 -17.50
CA ILE A 736 -9.72 -9.35 -18.06
C ILE A 736 -10.67 -10.30 -17.31
N ASN A 737 -10.68 -10.27 -15.97
CA ASN A 737 -11.59 -11.15 -15.21
C ASN A 737 -13.04 -10.67 -15.35
N GLY A 738 -13.26 -9.35 -15.42
CA GLY A 738 -14.60 -8.79 -15.62
C GLY A 738 -15.21 -9.25 -16.95
N MET A 739 -14.39 -9.25 -18.01
CA MET A 739 -14.81 -9.79 -19.30
C MET A 739 -15.04 -11.30 -19.26
N ALA A 740 -14.18 -12.08 -18.59
CA ALA A 740 -14.38 -13.53 -18.45
C ALA A 740 -15.69 -13.85 -17.69
N VAL A 741 -15.96 -13.14 -16.59
CA VAL A 741 -17.21 -13.27 -15.82
C VAL A 741 -18.41 -12.89 -16.66
N ARG A 742 -18.34 -11.75 -17.36
CA ARG A 742 -19.40 -11.31 -18.27
C ARG A 742 -19.73 -12.39 -19.29
N LEU A 743 -18.73 -12.97 -19.95
CA LEU A 743 -18.92 -14.00 -20.98
C LEU A 743 -19.51 -15.30 -20.41
N ALA A 744 -19.19 -15.67 -19.16
CA ALA A 744 -19.83 -16.80 -18.49
C ALA A 744 -21.31 -16.51 -18.19
N CYS A 745 -21.60 -15.31 -17.66
CA CYS A 745 -22.96 -14.88 -17.34
C CYS A 745 -23.84 -14.69 -18.60
N GLU A 746 -23.27 -14.17 -19.70
CA GLU A 746 -23.97 -14.02 -20.98
C GLU A 746 -24.44 -15.37 -21.52
N GLN A 747 -23.60 -16.42 -21.46
CA GLN A 747 -24.00 -17.78 -21.85
C GLN A 747 -25.19 -18.30 -21.03
N ILE A 748 -25.17 -18.12 -19.70
CA ILE A 748 -26.29 -18.52 -18.83
C ILE A 748 -27.53 -17.70 -19.18
N ARG A 749 -27.38 -16.38 -19.34
CA ARG A 749 -28.50 -15.49 -19.67
C ARG A 749 -29.11 -15.81 -21.03
N GLU A 750 -28.31 -16.16 -22.04
CA GLU A 750 -28.79 -16.62 -23.34
C GLU A 750 -29.65 -17.88 -23.22
N ARG A 751 -29.22 -18.86 -22.43
CA ARG A 751 -29.98 -20.09 -22.17
C ARG A 751 -31.31 -19.80 -21.47
N LEU A 752 -31.32 -18.86 -20.52
CA LEU A 752 -32.55 -18.42 -19.83
C LEU A 752 -33.47 -17.61 -20.75
N ASN A 753 -32.91 -16.77 -21.64
CA ASN A 753 -33.67 -15.96 -22.59
C ASN A 753 -34.48 -16.82 -23.56
N ILE A 754 -34.07 -18.07 -23.84
CA ILE A 754 -34.88 -19.01 -24.64
C ILE A 754 -36.24 -19.28 -23.98
N LEU A 755 -36.29 -19.36 -22.64
CA LEU A 755 -37.54 -19.52 -21.90
C LEU A 755 -38.37 -18.24 -21.90
N LEU A 756 -37.70 -17.09 -21.75
CA LEU A 756 -38.33 -15.77 -21.73
C LEU A 756 -38.87 -15.33 -23.10
N ARG A 757 -38.36 -15.89 -24.21
CA ARG A 757 -38.85 -15.60 -25.57
C ARG A 757 -40.00 -16.51 -26.01
N SER A 758 -40.47 -17.40 -25.14
CA SER A 758 -41.65 -18.20 -25.45
C SER A 758 -42.91 -17.32 -25.45
N ASP A 759 -43.90 -17.65 -26.29
CA ASP A 759 -45.21 -16.97 -26.37
C ASP A 759 -46.08 -17.15 -25.10
N ASN A 760 -45.48 -17.60 -24.00
CA ASN A 760 -46.15 -17.81 -22.73
C ASN A 760 -45.86 -16.63 -21.80
N ASP A 761 -46.81 -15.70 -21.71
CA ASP A 761 -46.74 -14.51 -20.84
C ASP A 761 -46.47 -14.84 -19.35
N GLN A 762 -46.78 -16.06 -18.90
CA GLN A 762 -46.48 -16.50 -17.53
C GLN A 762 -44.98 -16.74 -17.31
N LEU A 763 -44.24 -17.11 -18.36
CA LEU A 763 -42.79 -17.34 -18.28
C LEU A 763 -42.00 -16.02 -18.33
N GLN A 764 -42.55 -14.98 -18.95
CA GLN A 764 -41.92 -13.66 -19.09
C GLN A 764 -41.90 -12.85 -17.78
N ASN A 765 -42.82 -13.17 -16.86
CA ASN A 765 -42.99 -12.46 -15.59
C ASN A 765 -42.52 -13.27 -14.36
N LEU A 766 -41.75 -14.35 -14.56
CA LEU A 766 -41.23 -15.13 -13.45
C LEU A 766 -40.20 -14.33 -12.65
N SER A 767 -40.20 -14.56 -11.33
CA SER A 767 -39.07 -14.18 -10.49
C SER A 767 -37.80 -14.90 -10.95
N TRP A 768 -36.63 -14.36 -10.62
CA TRP A 768 -35.34 -15.01 -10.89
C TRP A 768 -35.31 -16.47 -10.39
N ASP A 769 -35.74 -16.69 -9.15
CA ASP A 769 -35.74 -18.01 -8.53
C ASP A 769 -36.66 -19.00 -9.27
N ASP A 770 -37.83 -18.55 -9.73
CA ASP A 770 -38.77 -19.40 -10.46
C ASP A 770 -38.32 -19.68 -11.89
N LEU A 771 -37.70 -18.70 -12.55
CA LEU A 771 -37.09 -18.87 -13.86
C LEU A 771 -35.97 -19.93 -13.82
N VAL A 772 -35.11 -19.87 -12.81
CA VAL A 772 -34.03 -20.84 -12.57
C VAL A 772 -34.58 -22.24 -12.30
N LYS A 773 -35.58 -22.37 -11.42
CA LYS A 773 -36.25 -23.66 -11.17
C LYS A 773 -36.87 -24.22 -12.45
N HIS A 774 -37.51 -23.37 -13.25
CA HIS A 774 -38.10 -23.79 -14.53
C HIS A 774 -37.03 -24.28 -15.51
N ALA A 775 -35.91 -23.57 -15.63
CA ALA A 775 -34.77 -23.97 -16.45
C ALA A 775 -34.22 -25.35 -16.05
N TYR A 776 -34.08 -25.61 -14.74
CA TYR A 776 -33.68 -26.91 -14.24
C TYR A 776 -34.65 -28.04 -14.67
N TYR A 777 -35.96 -27.85 -14.53
CA TYR A 777 -36.95 -28.86 -14.96
C TYR A 777 -36.95 -29.08 -16.48
N LYS A 778 -36.52 -28.09 -17.26
CA LYS A 778 -36.30 -28.20 -18.70
C LYS A 778 -34.95 -28.81 -19.06
N ARG A 779 -34.11 -29.19 -18.08
CA ARG A 779 -32.75 -29.73 -18.25
C ARG A 779 -31.81 -28.76 -19.00
N ILE A 780 -31.99 -27.47 -18.75
CA ILE A 780 -31.08 -26.43 -19.24
C ILE A 780 -29.88 -26.34 -18.30
N ASP A 781 -28.68 -26.38 -18.87
CA ASP A 781 -27.44 -26.25 -18.11
C ASP A 781 -27.27 -24.81 -17.58
N LEU A 782 -27.07 -24.69 -16.27
CA LEU A 782 -26.89 -23.44 -15.54
C LEU A 782 -25.46 -23.26 -15.00
N SER A 783 -24.50 -23.99 -15.59
CA SER A 783 -23.07 -23.81 -15.41
C SER A 783 -22.43 -23.26 -16.68
N ALA A 784 -21.51 -22.31 -16.57
CA ALA A 784 -20.77 -21.80 -17.72
C ALA A 784 -19.34 -21.41 -17.36
N HIS A 785 -18.42 -21.76 -18.26
CA HIS A 785 -17.06 -21.24 -18.26
C HIS A 785 -16.98 -20.06 -19.22
N GLY A 786 -16.42 -18.95 -18.75
CA GLY A 786 -16.14 -17.76 -19.54
C GLY A 786 -14.64 -17.57 -19.69
N PHE A 787 -14.20 -17.17 -20.88
CA PHE A 787 -12.80 -16.93 -21.15
C PHE A 787 -12.63 -15.68 -21.99
N TYR A 788 -11.69 -14.82 -21.59
CA TYR A 788 -11.37 -13.61 -22.31
C TYR A 788 -9.87 -13.58 -22.61
N ALA A 789 -9.55 -13.43 -23.90
CA ALA A 789 -8.23 -13.05 -24.37
C ALA A 789 -8.30 -11.62 -24.90
N ALA A 790 -7.48 -10.74 -24.36
CA ALA A 790 -7.47 -9.36 -24.81
C ALA A 790 -6.98 -9.28 -26.27
N PRO A 791 -7.57 -8.44 -27.15
CA PRO A 791 -7.19 -8.32 -28.56
C PRO A 791 -5.72 -7.97 -28.78
N ASP A 792 -5.21 -8.15 -30.01
CA ASP A 792 -3.79 -8.13 -30.46
C ASP A 792 -2.94 -6.86 -30.20
N ALA A 793 -3.32 -6.01 -29.25
CA ALA A 793 -2.62 -4.79 -28.87
C ALA A 793 -1.48 -4.97 -27.86
N PHE A 794 -1.05 -6.19 -27.52
CA PHE A 794 0.00 -6.45 -26.51
C PHE A 794 1.17 -7.19 -27.12
N ASN A 795 2.04 -6.47 -27.82
CA ASN A 795 3.34 -7.01 -28.16
C ASN A 795 4.40 -5.94 -27.95
N THR A 796 5.40 -6.30 -27.15
CA THR A 796 6.59 -5.50 -26.89
C THR A 796 7.77 -6.19 -27.56
N ASP A 797 8.35 -5.54 -28.55
CA ASP A 797 9.56 -5.95 -29.25
C ASP A 797 10.56 -4.78 -29.19
N PHE A 798 11.48 -4.86 -28.22
CA PHE A 798 12.56 -3.88 -28.08
C PHE A 798 13.52 -3.90 -29.28
N GLY A 799 13.69 -5.05 -29.96
CA GLY A 799 14.52 -5.14 -31.16
C GLY A 799 13.97 -4.33 -32.35
N GLN A 800 12.66 -4.06 -32.35
CA GLN A 800 11.98 -3.21 -33.34
C GLN A 800 11.56 -1.85 -32.77
N ASN A 801 12.04 -1.45 -31.58
CA ASN A 801 11.63 -0.22 -30.89
C ASN A 801 10.11 -0.06 -30.74
N ARG A 802 9.39 -1.18 -30.53
CA ARG A 802 7.92 -1.19 -30.51
C ARG A 802 7.37 -1.76 -29.21
N ALA A 803 6.48 -1.05 -28.56
CA ALA A 803 5.66 -1.59 -27.48
C ALA A 803 4.22 -1.13 -27.64
N ASN A 804 3.26 -1.91 -27.13
CA ASN A 804 1.85 -1.54 -27.15
C ASN A 804 1.18 -1.92 -25.83
N TYR A 805 0.51 -0.94 -25.22
CA TYR A 805 -0.43 -1.13 -24.12
C TYR A 805 -1.87 -1.08 -24.62
N HIS A 806 -2.82 -1.65 -23.88
CA HIS A 806 -4.24 -1.60 -24.27
C HIS A 806 -4.76 -0.17 -24.34
N TYR A 807 -4.44 0.60 -23.30
CA TYR A 807 -4.74 2.01 -23.14
C TYR A 807 -3.80 2.59 -22.07
N PHE A 808 -3.84 3.91 -21.91
CA PHE A 808 -3.13 4.62 -20.85
C PHE A 808 -4.14 5.19 -19.85
N THR A 809 -3.93 4.92 -18.56
CA THR A 809 -4.54 5.74 -17.52
C THR A 809 -3.81 7.07 -17.44
N GLN A 810 -4.55 8.14 -17.15
CA GLN A 810 -4.07 9.52 -17.15
C GLN A 810 -4.54 10.20 -15.86
N GLY A 811 -3.69 11.05 -15.28
CA GLY A 811 -4.01 11.78 -14.06
C GLY A 811 -3.14 13.01 -13.86
N ALA A 812 -3.57 13.87 -12.94
CA ALA A 812 -2.82 15.03 -12.48
C ALA A 812 -2.98 15.21 -10.97
N ALA A 813 -1.96 15.76 -10.31
CA ALA A 813 -1.98 16.02 -8.88
C ALA A 813 -1.26 17.34 -8.55
N ALA A 814 -1.86 18.16 -7.70
CA ALA A 814 -1.29 19.38 -7.15
C ALA A 814 -1.06 19.18 -5.64
N ALA A 815 0.15 19.45 -5.16
CA ALA A 815 0.54 19.24 -3.77
C ALA A 815 1.24 20.46 -3.19
N GLU A 816 0.82 20.87 -1.99
CA GLU A 816 1.41 21.97 -1.23
C GLU A 816 1.98 21.45 0.08
N VAL A 817 3.21 21.85 0.37
CA VAL A 817 3.96 21.46 1.57
C VAL A 817 4.51 22.68 2.31
N GLU A 818 4.77 22.52 3.59
CA GLU A 818 5.54 23.47 4.42
C GLU A 818 6.75 22.75 5.01
N LEU A 819 7.93 23.34 4.85
CA LEU A 819 9.23 22.86 5.30
C LEU A 819 9.74 23.73 6.46
N ASP A 820 10.20 23.08 7.52
CA ASP A 820 11.07 23.67 8.53
C ASP A 820 12.53 23.61 8.05
N THR A 821 13.13 24.76 7.77
CA THR A 821 14.49 24.80 7.25
C THR A 821 15.55 24.60 8.32
N LEU A 822 15.19 24.63 9.62
CA LEU A 822 16.11 24.38 10.73
C LEU A 822 16.23 22.88 11.03
N THR A 823 15.14 22.12 10.85
CA THR A 823 15.08 20.70 11.23
C THR A 823 15.02 19.75 10.02
N GLY A 824 14.60 20.24 8.86
CA GLY A 824 14.31 19.41 7.68
C GLY A 824 12.94 18.71 7.75
N ASP A 825 12.17 18.88 8.84
CA ASP A 825 10.81 18.37 8.93
C ASP A 825 9.88 19.12 7.96
N TRP A 826 8.87 18.42 7.45
CA TRP A 826 7.91 19.00 6.54
C TRP A 826 6.52 18.41 6.72
N HIS A 827 5.51 19.16 6.30
CA HIS A 827 4.13 18.75 6.38
C HIS A 827 3.41 18.97 5.06
N LEU A 828 2.60 17.99 4.69
CA LEU A 828 1.65 18.10 3.59
C LEU A 828 0.46 18.96 4.03
N LEU A 829 0.27 20.11 3.37
CA LEU A 829 -0.81 21.05 3.67
C LEU A 829 -2.09 20.69 2.92
N ARG A 830 -1.98 20.46 1.60
CA ARG A 830 -3.11 20.16 0.73
C ARG A 830 -2.66 19.36 -0.49
N VAL A 831 -3.48 18.41 -0.92
CA VAL A 831 -3.33 17.69 -2.17
C VAL A 831 -4.67 17.65 -2.91
N ASP A 832 -4.65 17.99 -4.19
CA ASP A 832 -5.78 17.90 -5.11
C ASP A 832 -5.38 16.92 -6.22
N ILE A 833 -6.22 15.91 -6.48
CA ILE A 833 -5.93 14.88 -7.49
C ILE A 833 -7.13 14.78 -8.43
N LEU A 834 -6.85 14.77 -9.73
CA LEU A 834 -7.82 14.43 -10.76
C LEU A 834 -7.37 13.19 -11.53
N MET A 835 -8.28 12.23 -11.60
CA MET A 835 -8.24 11.13 -12.56
C MET A 835 -9.45 11.25 -13.47
N LEU A 836 -9.31 10.85 -14.74
CA LEU A 836 -10.29 11.11 -15.79
C LEU A 836 -11.76 10.81 -15.40
N ARG A 837 -12.59 11.86 -15.39
CA ARG A 837 -14.06 11.82 -15.26
C ARG A 837 -14.72 11.53 -16.62
N LYS A 838 -15.70 10.62 -16.65
CA LYS A 838 -16.27 10.03 -17.90
C LYS A 838 -17.39 10.82 -18.60
N HIS A 839 -17.85 11.97 -18.10
CA HIS A 839 -19.17 12.46 -18.52
C HIS A 839 -19.28 13.10 -19.92
N PHE A 840 -18.23 13.69 -20.51
CA PHE A 840 -18.34 14.43 -21.80
C PHE A 840 -17.37 14.00 -22.90
N ILE A 841 -16.67 12.88 -22.72
CA ILE A 841 -15.41 12.55 -23.44
C ILE A 841 -15.51 12.46 -24.98
N ALA A 842 -16.71 12.37 -25.58
CA ALA A 842 -16.84 12.13 -27.02
C ALA A 842 -17.88 13.01 -27.76
N ARG A 843 -18.41 14.08 -27.14
CA ARG A 843 -19.54 14.83 -27.73
C ARG A 843 -19.17 16.30 -27.93
N ARG A 844 -19.24 16.76 -29.17
CA ARG A 844 -19.04 18.17 -29.54
C ARG A 844 -20.29 18.98 -29.20
N LEU A 845 -20.10 20.24 -28.78
CA LEU A 845 -21.18 21.24 -28.74
C LEU A 845 -21.72 21.38 -30.16
N LYS A 846 -22.99 21.03 -30.36
CA LYS A 846 -23.65 21.02 -31.65
C LYS A 846 -24.54 22.24 -31.84
N SER A 847 -25.24 22.66 -30.79
CA SER A 847 -26.08 23.85 -30.84
C SER A 847 -26.08 24.59 -29.50
N MET A 848 -26.25 25.91 -29.58
CA MET A 848 -26.47 26.79 -28.44
C MET A 848 -27.70 27.63 -28.77
N LYS A 849 -28.71 27.58 -27.92
CA LYS A 849 -29.94 28.36 -28.09
C LYS A 849 -30.36 29.02 -26.79
N GLN A 850 -30.89 30.22 -26.89
CA GLN A 850 -31.55 30.86 -25.76
C GLN A 850 -32.98 30.34 -25.64
N LEU A 851 -33.38 29.89 -24.44
CA LEU A 851 -34.75 29.47 -24.16
C LEU A 851 -35.56 30.67 -23.64
N GLY A 852 -36.61 31.04 -24.38
CA GLY A 852 -37.50 32.17 -24.07
C GLY A 852 -36.81 33.53 -24.00
N ILE A 853 -37.42 34.49 -23.29
CA ILE A 853 -36.85 35.85 -23.09
C ILE A 853 -35.91 35.89 -21.86
N GLY A 854 -35.91 34.81 -21.07
CA GLY A 854 -35.03 34.65 -19.91
C GLY A 854 -33.57 34.52 -20.35
N ARG A 855 -32.64 34.87 -19.47
CA ARG A 855 -31.21 34.68 -19.69
C ARG A 855 -30.82 33.18 -19.59
N ILE A 856 -31.58 32.27 -20.19
CA ILE A 856 -31.39 30.81 -20.10
C ILE A 856 -30.76 30.33 -21.41
N ILE A 857 -29.61 29.68 -21.33
CA ILE A 857 -28.88 29.14 -22.48
C ILE A 857 -28.94 27.61 -22.42
N ASP A 858 -29.45 26.97 -23.46
CA ASP A 858 -29.35 25.53 -23.68
C ASP A 858 -28.19 25.22 -24.63
N LEU A 859 -27.24 24.42 -24.14
CA LEU A 859 -26.08 23.94 -24.88
C LEU A 859 -26.24 22.44 -25.17
N GLU A 860 -26.49 22.09 -26.43
CA GLU A 860 -26.65 20.69 -26.89
C GLU A 860 -25.28 20.09 -27.24
N PHE A 861 -24.92 18.99 -26.57
CA PHE A 861 -23.72 18.20 -26.83
C PHE A 861 -24.08 16.83 -27.43
N GLY A 862 -23.60 16.53 -28.64
CA GLY A 862 -23.95 15.32 -29.39
C GLY A 862 -25.15 15.54 -30.33
N SER A 863 -25.72 14.47 -30.90
CA SER A 863 -26.87 14.55 -31.82
C SER A 863 -27.90 13.46 -31.53
N SER A 864 -29.17 13.71 -31.91
CA SER A 864 -30.33 12.80 -31.84
C SER A 864 -30.70 12.36 -30.41
N GLU A 865 -31.28 11.17 -30.21
CA GLU A 865 -31.71 10.62 -28.90
C GLU A 865 -30.54 10.42 -27.91
N ALA A 866 -29.30 10.62 -28.35
CA ALA A 866 -28.10 10.64 -27.52
C ALA A 866 -27.53 12.06 -27.36
N ALA A 867 -28.34 13.12 -27.46
CA ALA A 867 -27.91 14.46 -27.09
C ALA A 867 -27.98 14.65 -25.56
N HIS A 868 -27.01 15.38 -24.99
CA HIS A 868 -27.11 15.92 -23.64
C HIS A 868 -27.23 17.43 -23.73
N HIS A 869 -28.02 18.03 -22.86
CA HIS A 869 -28.25 19.46 -22.82
C HIS A 869 -27.70 20.03 -21.52
N LEU A 870 -26.90 21.08 -21.61
CA LEU A 870 -26.45 21.86 -20.45
C LEU A 870 -27.22 23.17 -20.44
N ILE A 871 -28.16 23.30 -19.51
CA ILE A 871 -28.99 24.49 -19.33
C ILE A 871 -28.33 25.42 -18.33
N VAL A 872 -28.10 26.66 -18.73
CA VAL A 872 -27.44 27.71 -17.92
C VAL A 872 -28.42 28.85 -17.69
N GLU A 873 -28.81 29.12 -16.45
CA GLU A 873 -29.74 30.20 -16.10
C GLU A 873 -28.99 31.45 -15.57
N LEU A 874 -28.86 32.51 -16.38
CA LEU A 874 -28.02 33.70 -16.05
C LEU A 874 -28.74 34.83 -15.29
N TYR A 875 -29.98 34.61 -14.81
CA TYR A 875 -30.69 35.58 -13.95
C TYR A 875 -30.51 35.29 -12.46
N ASP A 876 -29.94 34.13 -12.13
CA ASP A 876 -29.60 33.71 -10.78
C ASP A 876 -28.10 33.37 -10.72
N LYS A 877 -27.45 33.59 -9.59
CA LYS A 877 -26.00 33.36 -9.48
C LYS A 877 -25.72 31.84 -9.54
N ASP A 878 -25.26 31.38 -10.69
CA ASP A 878 -24.56 30.10 -10.91
C ASP A 878 -25.41 28.81 -11.04
N ASN A 879 -26.65 28.88 -11.57
CA ASN A 879 -27.45 27.67 -11.83
C ASN A 879 -27.12 27.05 -13.20
N ILE A 880 -26.54 25.85 -13.16
CA ILE A 880 -26.25 25.00 -14.32
C ILE A 880 -26.94 23.64 -14.10
N ILE A 881 -27.70 23.20 -15.09
CA ILE A 881 -28.55 22.00 -15.05
C ILE A 881 -28.16 21.12 -16.23
N LEU A 882 -27.75 19.88 -15.97
CA LEU A 882 -27.51 18.89 -17.02
C LEU A 882 -28.77 18.07 -17.25
N THR A 883 -29.22 17.95 -18.48
CA THR A 883 -30.38 17.14 -18.87
C THR A 883 -30.07 16.19 -20.03
N ASP A 884 -30.90 15.18 -20.22
CA ASP A 884 -30.90 14.37 -21.44
C ASP A 884 -31.63 15.09 -22.60
N SER A 885 -31.82 14.39 -23.73
CA SER A 885 -32.51 14.91 -24.92
C SER A 885 -34.01 15.20 -24.71
N ASN A 886 -34.60 14.68 -23.63
CA ASN A 886 -35.99 14.91 -23.25
C ASN A 886 -36.12 15.95 -22.13
N TYR A 887 -35.03 16.66 -21.82
CA TYR A 887 -34.91 17.59 -20.70
C TYR A 887 -35.11 16.96 -19.32
N ILE A 888 -34.97 15.64 -19.18
CA ILE A 888 -34.95 15.01 -17.86
C ILE A 888 -33.66 15.41 -17.16
N ILE A 889 -33.77 15.99 -15.96
CA ILE A 889 -32.65 16.51 -15.19
C ILE A 889 -31.79 15.36 -14.70
N LEU A 890 -30.58 15.29 -15.24
CA LEU A 890 -29.55 14.31 -14.88
C LEU A 890 -28.67 14.82 -13.76
N SER A 891 -28.43 16.13 -13.67
CA SER A 891 -27.60 16.72 -12.61
C SER A 891 -27.90 18.19 -12.39
N LEU A 892 -27.74 18.64 -11.15
CA LEU A 892 -27.91 20.03 -10.71
C LEU A 892 -26.63 20.49 -10.02
N ILE A 893 -26.03 21.59 -10.48
CA ILE A 893 -24.85 22.15 -9.80
C ILE A 893 -25.25 22.77 -8.45
N ARG A 894 -26.52 23.18 -8.27
CA ARG A 894 -27.13 23.59 -6.99
C ARG A 894 -28.65 23.33 -6.97
N LYS A 895 -29.24 23.12 -5.79
CA LYS A 895 -30.72 23.08 -5.63
C LYS A 895 -31.29 24.49 -5.78
N ARG A 896 -32.20 24.69 -6.75
CA ARG A 896 -33.00 25.92 -6.88
C ARG A 896 -34.01 26.00 -5.74
N THR A 897 -34.08 27.13 -5.05
CA THR A 897 -35.22 27.51 -4.20
C THR A 897 -35.66 28.90 -4.67
N ASP A 898 -36.62 28.94 -5.59
CA ASP A 898 -37.22 30.22 -6.01
C ASP A 898 -38.25 30.63 -4.94
N VAL A 899 -37.92 31.66 -4.16
CA VAL A 899 -38.76 32.14 -3.05
C VAL A 899 -40.08 32.75 -3.56
N ALA A 900 -40.18 33.10 -4.85
CA ALA A 900 -41.34 33.74 -5.44
C ALA A 900 -42.34 32.76 -6.10
N THR A 901 -41.90 31.55 -6.49
CA THR A 901 -42.76 30.58 -7.21
C THR A 901 -42.88 29.21 -6.53
N ASP A 902 -42.07 28.90 -5.51
CA ASP A 902 -42.01 27.61 -4.78
C ASP A 902 -41.81 26.38 -5.70
N GLU A 903 -41.39 26.57 -6.96
CA GLU A 903 -41.00 25.48 -7.86
C GLU A 903 -39.64 24.91 -7.46
N ARG A 904 -39.61 23.60 -7.20
CA ARG A 904 -38.40 22.83 -6.88
C ARG A 904 -38.19 21.83 -8.01
N PHE A 905 -36.98 21.83 -8.58
CA PHE A 905 -36.59 20.82 -9.56
C PHE A 905 -35.72 19.76 -8.90
N GLY A 906 -36.19 18.53 -8.93
CA GLY A 906 -35.47 17.33 -8.53
C GLY A 906 -34.68 16.74 -9.69
N ILE A 907 -33.63 15.98 -9.36
CA ILE A 907 -33.03 15.06 -10.31
C ILE A 907 -34.10 14.03 -10.71
N ASN A 908 -34.16 13.67 -12.00
CA ASN A 908 -35.20 12.86 -12.65
C ASN A 908 -36.55 13.56 -12.91
N GLU A 909 -36.66 14.86 -12.64
CA GLU A 909 -37.80 15.65 -13.11
C GLU A 909 -37.49 16.23 -14.49
N THR A 910 -38.52 16.48 -15.29
CA THR A 910 -38.36 17.16 -16.57
C THR A 910 -38.14 18.65 -16.34
N TYR A 911 -36.98 19.16 -16.74
CA TYR A 911 -36.76 20.60 -16.82
C TYR A 911 -37.80 21.21 -17.78
N PRO A 912 -38.55 22.23 -17.37
CA PRO A 912 -39.73 22.66 -18.10
C PRO A 912 -39.35 23.63 -19.22
N ALA A 913 -38.53 23.16 -20.16
CA ALA A 913 -38.01 23.95 -21.28
C ALA A 913 -39.11 24.62 -22.12
N ASN A 914 -40.31 24.04 -22.14
CA ASN A 914 -41.46 24.54 -22.90
C ASN A 914 -42.30 25.60 -22.15
N SER A 915 -42.18 25.72 -20.83
CA SER A 915 -42.92 26.72 -20.03
C SER A 915 -42.13 28.01 -19.81
N VAL A 916 -40.92 28.10 -20.38
CA VAL A 916 -40.09 29.30 -20.32
C VAL A 916 -40.83 30.45 -21.02
N LYS A 917 -41.04 31.56 -20.29
CA LYS A 917 -41.83 32.72 -20.73
C LYS A 917 -41.51 33.12 -22.18
N GLN A 918 -42.54 33.13 -23.02
CA GLN A 918 -42.48 33.50 -24.44
C GLN A 918 -42.73 35.02 -24.60
N PRO A 919 -42.26 35.66 -25.69
CA PRO A 919 -42.41 37.12 -25.91
C PRO A 919 -43.82 37.69 -25.77
N LYS A 920 -44.87 36.88 -25.90
CA LYS A 920 -46.27 37.31 -25.85
C LYS A 920 -46.85 37.45 -24.44
N ASP A 921 -46.22 36.89 -23.42
CA ASP A 921 -46.74 36.89 -22.04
C ASP A 921 -46.38 38.15 -21.22
N LEU A 922 -45.79 39.16 -21.86
CA LEU A 922 -45.41 40.44 -21.24
C LEU A 922 -46.34 41.62 -21.58
N ILE A 923 -47.48 41.38 -22.24
CA ILE A 923 -48.51 42.41 -22.42
C ILE A 923 -49.46 42.39 -21.21
N SER A 924 -48.98 42.85 -20.04
CA SER A 924 -49.86 43.42 -19.00
C SER A 924 -49.17 44.35 -17.99
N LEU A 925 -47.85 44.56 -18.07
CA LEU A 925 -47.13 45.48 -17.16
C LEU A 925 -47.01 46.92 -17.68
N LYS A 926 -47.89 47.35 -18.60
CA LYS A 926 -47.92 48.73 -19.12
C LYS A 926 -48.76 49.73 -18.30
N ASN A 927 -49.30 49.34 -17.14
CA ASN A 927 -50.18 50.21 -16.33
C ASN A 927 -49.76 50.34 -14.84
N VAL A 928 -48.46 50.52 -14.53
CA VAL A 928 -48.05 50.92 -13.15
C VAL A 928 -47.03 52.06 -13.11
N VAL A 929 -46.60 52.61 -14.25
CA VAL A 929 -45.73 53.81 -14.26
C VAL A 929 -46.34 54.83 -15.18
N LEU A 930 -47.33 55.58 -14.66
CA LEU A 930 -47.72 56.93 -15.05
C LEU A 930 -48.93 57.30 -14.16
N ASN A 931 -48.65 57.74 -12.92
CA ASN A 931 -49.28 58.92 -12.32
C ASN A 931 -48.72 59.17 -10.91
N GLU A 932 -48.17 60.38 -10.77
CA GLU A 932 -48.23 61.26 -9.58
C GLU A 932 -47.38 60.87 -8.36
N ASN A 933 -46.26 61.57 -8.11
CA ASN A 933 -46.21 62.81 -7.33
C ASN A 933 -47.15 62.80 -6.11
N ASN A 934 -46.62 62.49 -4.91
CA ASN A 934 -46.61 63.42 -3.77
C ASN A 934 -46.12 62.75 -2.47
N THR A 935 -45.23 63.48 -1.79
CA THR A 935 -44.97 63.53 -0.33
C THR A 935 -44.25 62.37 0.39
N ASN A 936 -43.08 62.78 0.93
CA ASN A 936 -42.22 62.24 1.99
C ASN A 936 -41.26 61.09 1.68
#